data_AF-A0A4T0P4M4-F1
#
_entry.id   AF-A0A4T0P4M4-F1
#
_cell.length_a   1.000
_cell.length_b   1.000
_cell.length_c   1.000
_cell.angle_alpha   90.00
_cell.angle_beta   90.00
_cell.angle_gamma   90.00
#
_symmetry.space_group_name_H-M   'P 1'
#
loop_
_entity.id
_entity.type
_entity.pdbx_description
1 polymer ?
#
loop_
_entity_poly.entity_id
_entity_poly.type
_entity_poly.pdbx_seq_one_letter_code
_entity_poly.pdbx_strand_id
1 'polypeptide(L)'
;MSYRKIYTSIGCNRSSNAADVDSQGLIAFGAGSYLSIWNPNDKLSNGVKQTYSGHKGDVRIVKYLQSGRESKDIISGCTSGQLILWKNNNEEYENVVTVDAHEKSISAVGTLRAPIVDRTGYLVASAGSESSLKIWNIVDKEANLLQSIDLNGKFVLDITLSLLPHSKTPVMALSLTNNRIEIWTMHNDSFVKSLSLEGHEDWVRALTFGTFSTEHGDNLVLASGSQDGYIRLWNISTHSTQNRENKENVHIDKTTLNSALLDDFERKMEEADANSSSLSTKSHVFTDHNDNKQYKLNFEALLLGHDSWITGLHWHPIQWESENKYTQPQYLLSASADKSMILWSPQSDGLWMNERRFGEFGTGGLGFFGGLFSTDGKEVFAHGLNGSFHRWAHSPQDGLWQPKLAITGHASPVKDVQWDPDNQFFMSASTDQTTRLHGAWKRNEVETWHELNRPQSHGYDIQAIAFIDGDSTKLATAADEKIVRTFDAPKGWIRSAKKLGVLSNDIDEESRPLGASLPPQSLSNRLVKNDEHPEEQDKDWSLSHTYGNQMEKPPVEEQLVTSLWPESNKLFGHGYELFSIAAAHHSSLLATACKSQSAKHAVVRITDAIKGVHYGNPLEGHALTITRIQFSPDDQLILSLKPSSFTTIFRRMSTGREVYIAAAQRTPIASINGALATVTAPQLGVVAVKKALENSGVPADAVEELYFGQVLQAGCGQSPARQVVIGSGLPDSVDATTINKVCASGMKAINLGAQSIRLGERDVVIAGGMESMSNAPYLLPRQKAPVGHFQTIDAIVGDGLWDVYNNVHMGNCAESAAKKFDVTREDQDNYAIESYRRSADAWKNGRFEEEIAEVVVKTRKGDVIVKEDEEYKKILLDKVPTLRPAFQKEGGTVTPANASTLNDGASALVLISKEKAEELGIKPIAKLISQADAAMAPIDFPIAPTKALPIALQRANVEVKDIAKFEINEAFSAVAKVAEKALNLDPSKVNVNGGAVSLGHPIGNSGSRIVVSLIHQLAAGEKGAAAICNGGGAATALVLEKL
;
A
#
# COMPACT_ATOMS: atom_id res chain seq x y z
N MET A 1 19.41 -4.13 26.66
CA MET A 1 18.46 -5.09 26.09
C MET A 1 19.26 -6.25 25.54
N SER A 2 19.07 -7.47 26.05
CA SER A 2 19.61 -8.69 25.44
C SER A 2 18.64 -9.15 24.37
N TYR A 3 19.07 -9.18 23.10
CA TYR A 3 18.26 -9.71 22.02
C TYR A 3 18.49 -11.21 21.92
N ARG A 4 17.41 -11.99 21.78
CA ARG A 4 17.46 -13.42 21.50
C ARG A 4 17.08 -13.66 20.05
N LYS A 5 17.92 -14.38 19.31
CA LYS A 5 17.60 -14.84 17.95
C LYS A 5 16.50 -15.90 18.02
N ILE A 6 15.38 -15.67 17.33
CA ILE A 6 14.25 -16.62 17.25
C ILE A 6 14.22 -17.31 15.88
N TYR A 7 14.46 -16.54 14.82
CA TYR A 7 14.30 -16.99 13.44
C TYR A 7 15.34 -16.33 12.53
N THR A 8 15.74 -17.03 11.48
CA THR A 8 16.61 -16.50 10.43
C THR A 8 16.10 -17.03 9.09
N SER A 9 15.65 -16.12 8.23
CA SER A 9 15.32 -16.41 6.84
C SER A 9 16.39 -15.80 5.96
N ILE A 10 17.17 -16.63 5.28
CA ILE A 10 18.25 -16.18 4.41
C ILE A 10 18.40 -17.20 3.26
N GLY A 11 18.49 -16.71 2.02
CA GLY A 11 18.60 -17.55 0.84
C GLY A 11 20.03 -17.92 0.49
N CYS A 12 20.20 -19.09 -0.13
CA CYS A 12 21.48 -19.52 -0.72
C CYS A 12 21.83 -18.67 -1.95
N ASN A 13 23.11 -18.34 -2.08
CA ASN A 13 23.63 -17.60 -3.22
C ASN A 13 23.51 -18.39 -4.53
N ARG A 14 23.34 -17.66 -5.63
CA ARG A 14 23.15 -18.19 -7.00
C ARG A 14 24.47 -18.66 -7.63
N SER A 15 25.09 -19.67 -7.01
CA SER A 15 26.33 -20.28 -7.48
C SER A 15 26.27 -21.78 -7.26
N SER A 16 26.78 -22.57 -8.21
CA SER A 16 26.69 -24.02 -8.18
C SER A 16 27.35 -24.66 -6.97
N ASN A 17 28.48 -24.09 -6.57
CA ASN A 17 29.28 -24.55 -5.44
C ASN A 17 29.00 -23.73 -4.16
N ALA A 18 27.87 -23.02 -4.08
CA ALA A 18 27.54 -22.17 -2.92
C ALA A 18 27.21 -22.96 -1.65
N ALA A 19 26.96 -24.27 -1.76
CA ALA A 19 26.60 -25.12 -0.64
C ALA A 19 27.34 -26.46 -0.68
N ASP A 20 27.54 -27.05 0.49
CA ASP A 20 28.15 -28.36 0.65
C ASP A 20 27.73 -29.01 1.97
N VAL A 21 27.96 -30.31 2.10
CA VAL A 21 27.52 -31.12 3.25
C VAL A 21 28.71 -31.79 3.93
N ASP A 22 28.66 -31.85 5.26
CA ASP A 22 29.69 -32.46 6.09
C ASP A 22 29.41 -33.96 6.35
N SER A 23 30.34 -34.62 7.03
CA SER A 23 30.23 -36.04 7.41
C SER A 23 29.11 -36.37 8.43
N GLN A 24 28.53 -35.35 9.09
CA GLN A 24 27.43 -35.48 10.06
C GLN A 24 26.06 -35.04 9.49
N GLY A 25 26.03 -34.55 8.25
CA GLY A 25 24.83 -34.08 7.57
C GLY A 25 24.52 -32.60 7.77
N LEU A 26 25.45 -31.79 8.29
CA LEU A 26 25.34 -30.35 8.37
C LEU A 26 25.62 -29.71 7.02
N ILE A 27 24.68 -28.89 6.54
CA ILE A 27 24.82 -28.15 5.30
C ILE A 27 25.37 -26.77 5.60
N ALA A 28 26.50 -26.44 4.97
CA ALA A 28 27.05 -25.09 4.96
C ALA A 28 26.76 -24.44 3.61
N PHE A 29 26.33 -23.17 3.62
CA PHE A 29 26.02 -22.45 2.39
C PHE A 29 26.33 -20.96 2.46
N GLY A 30 26.67 -20.38 1.31
CA GLY A 30 26.88 -18.95 1.15
C GLY A 30 25.56 -18.21 1.00
N ALA A 31 25.40 -17.10 1.72
CA ALA A 31 24.17 -16.30 1.72
C ALA A 31 24.52 -14.80 1.85
N GLY A 32 24.46 -14.06 0.74
CA GLY A 32 25.14 -12.78 0.62
C GLY A 32 26.63 -12.92 0.96
N SER A 33 27.15 -12.04 1.82
CA SER A 33 28.52 -12.13 2.36
C SER A 33 28.67 -13.01 3.60
N TYR A 34 27.64 -13.79 3.95
CA TYR A 34 27.64 -14.65 5.13
C TYR A 34 27.87 -16.12 4.76
N LEU A 35 28.53 -16.85 5.66
CA LEU A 35 28.49 -18.30 5.71
C LEU A 35 27.35 -18.72 6.65
N SER A 36 26.45 -19.59 6.20
CA SER A 36 25.29 -20.04 6.97
C SER A 36 25.31 -21.55 7.16
N ILE A 37 24.85 -22.01 8.33
CA ILE A 37 24.82 -23.44 8.70
C ILE A 37 23.38 -23.87 8.94
N TRP A 38 22.99 -24.99 8.35
CA TRP A 38 21.69 -25.62 8.51
C TRP A 38 21.83 -27.11 8.85
N ASN A 39 21.05 -27.56 9.84
CA ASN A 39 20.94 -28.97 10.19
C ASN A 39 19.61 -29.55 9.65
N PRO A 40 19.60 -30.26 8.50
CA PRO A 40 18.40 -30.90 7.98
C PRO A 40 17.87 -32.04 8.88
N ASN A 41 18.70 -32.59 9.77
CA ASN A 41 18.34 -33.66 10.71
C ASN A 41 17.69 -33.14 12.00
N ASP A 42 17.53 -31.83 12.17
CA ASP A 42 16.85 -31.25 13.33
C ASP A 42 15.35 -31.61 13.33
N LYS A 43 14.94 -32.44 14.30
CA LYS A 43 13.56 -32.90 14.48
C LYS A 43 12.58 -31.78 14.79
N LEU A 44 13.06 -30.67 15.37
CA LEU A 44 12.21 -29.51 15.65
C LEU A 44 12.06 -28.61 14.42
N SER A 45 12.97 -28.72 13.45
CA SER A 45 13.01 -27.86 12.26
C SER A 45 13.17 -26.38 12.62
N ASN A 46 14.20 -26.04 13.40
CA ASN A 46 14.48 -24.64 13.80
C ASN A 46 15.02 -23.76 12.64
N GLY A 47 15.23 -24.33 11.46
CA GLY A 47 15.74 -23.62 10.29
C GLY A 47 17.25 -23.39 10.36
N VAL A 48 17.71 -22.22 9.95
CA VAL A 48 19.15 -21.87 9.91
C VAL A 48 19.70 -21.79 11.34
N LYS A 49 20.68 -22.65 11.64
CA LYS A 49 21.30 -22.77 12.97
C LYS A 49 22.08 -21.51 13.31
N GLN A 50 22.94 -21.04 12.40
CA GLN A 50 23.81 -19.89 12.63
C GLN A 50 24.32 -19.26 11.33
N THR A 51 24.65 -17.97 11.38
CA THR A 51 25.28 -17.23 10.28
C THR A 51 26.56 -16.58 10.78
N TYR A 52 27.59 -16.56 9.94
CA TYR A 52 28.92 -16.07 10.24
C TYR A 52 29.30 -15.00 9.21
N SER A 53 29.78 -13.86 9.71
CA SER A 53 30.24 -12.74 8.88
C SER A 53 31.76 -12.76 8.74
N GLY A 54 32.27 -12.21 7.64
CA GLY A 54 33.72 -12.09 7.44
C GLY A 54 34.12 -11.77 6.00
N HIS A 55 33.32 -12.19 5.01
CA HIS A 55 33.62 -11.93 3.61
C HIS A 55 33.36 -10.48 3.20
N LYS A 56 34.22 -9.93 2.35
CA LYS A 56 34.06 -8.58 1.74
C LYS A 56 33.08 -8.54 0.55
N GLY A 57 32.62 -9.70 0.09
CA GLY A 57 31.68 -9.83 -1.03
C GLY A 57 30.84 -11.10 -0.91
N ASP A 58 30.00 -11.38 -1.91
CA ASP A 58 29.10 -12.53 -1.89
C ASP A 58 29.85 -13.86 -1.92
N VAL A 59 29.51 -14.76 -1.00
CA VAL A 59 30.10 -16.10 -0.90
C VAL A 59 29.63 -16.95 -2.07
N ARG A 60 30.54 -17.28 -2.98
CA ARG A 60 30.24 -18.08 -4.18
C ARG A 60 30.50 -19.56 -3.98
N ILE A 61 31.46 -19.90 -3.13
CA ILE A 61 31.96 -21.26 -3.00
C ILE A 61 32.06 -21.60 -1.53
N VAL A 62 31.56 -22.77 -1.18
CA VAL A 62 31.66 -23.39 0.14
C VAL A 62 32.04 -24.85 -0.07
N LYS A 63 33.10 -25.31 0.59
CA LYS A 63 33.54 -26.71 0.58
C LYS A 63 33.97 -27.12 1.98
N TYR A 64 33.47 -28.24 2.46
CA TYR A 64 34.01 -28.93 3.61
C TYR A 64 35.34 -29.59 3.25
N LEU A 65 36.27 -29.53 4.20
CA LEU A 65 37.63 -30.04 4.10
C LEU A 65 37.73 -31.40 4.78
N GLN A 66 38.17 -32.41 4.03
CA GLN A 66 38.35 -33.77 4.52
C GLN A 66 39.66 -33.88 5.32
N SER A 67 39.59 -34.44 6.53
CA SER A 67 40.74 -34.86 7.34
C SER A 67 40.49 -36.26 7.90
N GLY A 68 41.29 -37.25 7.48
CA GLY A 68 40.97 -38.64 7.75
C GLY A 68 39.61 -39.02 7.17
N ARG A 69 38.66 -39.43 8.04
CA ARG A 69 37.27 -39.75 7.65
C ARG A 69 36.28 -38.62 7.91
N GLU A 70 36.67 -37.59 8.65
CA GLU A 70 35.77 -36.51 9.01
C GLU A 70 35.92 -35.35 8.03
N SER A 71 34.82 -34.66 7.79
CA SER A 71 34.80 -33.35 7.16
C SER A 71 34.06 -32.42 8.12
N LYS A 72 34.78 -31.47 8.71
CA LYS A 72 34.25 -30.56 9.74
C LYS A 72 34.61 -29.10 9.45
N ASP A 73 35.84 -28.86 9.01
CA ASP A 73 36.29 -27.50 8.68
C ASP A 73 35.79 -27.09 7.29
N ILE A 74 35.58 -25.79 7.09
CA ILE A 74 35.00 -25.24 5.86
C ILE A 74 35.98 -24.27 5.23
N ILE A 75 36.19 -24.38 3.92
CA ILE A 75 36.75 -23.29 3.13
C ILE A 75 35.66 -22.62 2.32
N SER A 76 35.73 -21.29 2.24
CA SER A 76 34.77 -20.50 1.48
C SER A 76 35.46 -19.40 0.68
N GLY A 77 34.90 -19.08 -0.48
CA GLY A 77 35.43 -18.07 -1.39
C GLY A 77 34.34 -17.11 -1.86
N CYS A 78 34.69 -15.83 -2.05
CA CYS A 78 33.72 -14.80 -2.42
C CYS A 78 34.07 -14.00 -3.69
N THR A 79 33.15 -13.12 -4.09
CA THR A 79 33.26 -12.26 -5.29
C THR A 79 34.39 -11.23 -5.23
N SER A 80 34.92 -10.94 -4.03
CA SER A 80 36.06 -10.02 -3.87
C SER A 80 37.43 -10.68 -4.05
N GLY A 81 37.49 -12.00 -4.26
CA GLY A 81 38.76 -12.75 -4.36
C GLY A 81 39.30 -13.28 -3.03
N GLN A 82 38.56 -13.08 -1.93
CA GLN A 82 38.93 -13.53 -0.59
C GLN A 82 38.54 -15.00 -0.33
N LEU A 83 39.49 -15.76 0.24
CA LEU A 83 39.30 -17.09 0.81
C LEU A 83 39.31 -17.02 2.33
N ILE A 84 38.41 -17.77 2.97
CA ILE A 84 38.35 -17.90 4.42
C ILE A 84 38.26 -19.39 4.80
N LEU A 85 39.16 -19.80 5.70
CA LEU A 85 39.09 -21.08 6.42
C LEU A 85 38.33 -20.87 7.74
N TRP A 86 37.28 -21.66 7.91
CA TRP A 86 36.48 -21.74 9.12
C TRP A 86 36.75 -23.06 9.82
N LYS A 87 37.18 -23.00 11.07
CA LYS A 87 37.46 -24.18 11.88
C LYS A 87 36.27 -24.46 12.80
N ASN A 88 35.86 -25.71 12.87
CA ASN A 88 34.80 -26.12 13.79
C ASN A 88 35.37 -26.24 15.21
N ASN A 89 34.78 -25.51 16.16
CA ASN A 89 35.10 -25.56 17.57
C ASN A 89 33.80 -25.78 18.36
N ASN A 90 33.54 -27.03 18.76
CA ASN A 90 32.33 -27.42 19.49
C ASN A 90 31.02 -27.01 18.81
N GLU A 91 30.87 -27.31 17.52
CA GLU A 91 29.70 -26.98 16.68
C GLU A 91 29.49 -25.50 16.34
N GLU A 92 30.40 -24.62 16.75
CA GLU A 92 30.50 -23.25 16.25
C GLU A 92 31.70 -23.12 15.30
N TYR A 93 31.64 -22.15 14.39
CA TYR A 93 32.72 -21.90 13.43
C TYR A 93 33.46 -20.61 13.77
N GLU A 94 34.78 -20.69 13.82
CA GLU A 94 35.65 -19.53 13.92
C GLU A 94 36.40 -19.28 12.61
N ASN A 95 36.53 -18.01 12.22
CA ASN A 95 37.42 -17.62 11.12
C ASN A 95 38.86 -17.72 11.62
N VAL A 96 39.62 -18.68 11.08
CA VAL A 96 41.00 -18.95 11.51
C VAL A 96 42.02 -18.37 10.54
N VAL A 97 41.72 -18.42 9.24
CA VAL A 97 42.60 -17.91 8.19
C VAL A 97 41.78 -17.15 7.17
N THR A 98 42.22 -15.94 6.84
CA THR A 98 41.64 -15.11 5.78
C THR A 98 42.76 -14.69 4.83
N VAL A 99 42.60 -14.98 3.54
CA VAL A 99 43.57 -14.66 2.50
C VAL A 99 42.87 -13.94 1.36
N ASP A 100 43.39 -12.78 0.94
CA ASP A 100 43.00 -12.15 -0.33
C ASP A 100 43.71 -12.91 -1.47
N ALA A 101 43.17 -14.10 -1.80
CA ALA A 101 43.83 -15.08 -2.67
C ALA A 101 43.89 -14.63 -4.13
N HIS A 102 42.90 -13.87 -4.59
CA HIS A 102 42.75 -13.42 -5.98
C HIS A 102 42.37 -11.94 -6.02
N GLU A 103 42.70 -11.23 -7.11
CA GLU A 103 42.32 -9.82 -7.30
C GLU A 103 40.87 -9.66 -7.77
N LYS A 104 40.31 -10.71 -8.38
CA LYS A 104 38.92 -10.77 -8.85
C LYS A 104 38.17 -11.92 -8.18
N SER A 105 36.87 -12.03 -8.49
CA SER A 105 35.98 -13.08 -7.98
C SER A 105 36.59 -14.47 -8.12
N ILE A 106 36.49 -15.26 -7.04
CA ILE A 106 36.84 -16.67 -7.06
C ILE A 106 35.82 -17.40 -7.93
N SER A 107 36.30 -18.16 -8.93
CA SER A 107 35.49 -18.88 -9.90
C SER A 107 35.31 -20.35 -9.55
N ALA A 108 36.34 -20.99 -8.98
CA ALA A 108 36.30 -22.39 -8.55
C ALA A 108 37.25 -22.63 -7.36
N VAL A 109 36.90 -23.60 -6.51
CA VAL A 109 37.77 -24.12 -5.44
C VAL A 109 37.65 -25.63 -5.42
N GLY A 110 38.79 -26.30 -5.59
CA GLY A 110 38.93 -27.74 -5.45
C GLY A 110 39.59 -28.08 -4.12
N THR A 111 39.10 -29.12 -3.45
CA THR A 111 39.65 -29.64 -2.20
C THR A 111 39.92 -31.13 -2.38
N LEU A 112 41.01 -31.65 -1.85
CA LEU A 112 41.33 -33.08 -1.93
C LEU A 112 40.25 -33.92 -1.21
N ARG A 113 39.50 -34.71 -1.98
CA ARG A 113 38.49 -35.65 -1.47
C ARG A 113 38.84 -37.08 -1.88
N ALA A 114 39.08 -37.91 -0.88
CA ALA A 114 39.28 -39.35 -1.04
C ALA A 114 38.76 -40.05 0.23
N PRO A 115 38.47 -41.37 0.18
CA PRO A 115 37.99 -42.12 1.35
C PRO A 115 38.87 -41.94 2.59
N ILE A 116 40.19 -41.94 2.41
CA ILE A 116 41.16 -41.68 3.48
C ILE A 116 42.19 -40.69 2.96
N VAL A 117 42.23 -39.50 3.57
CA VAL A 117 43.25 -38.47 3.31
C VAL A 117 44.17 -38.38 4.52
N ASP A 118 45.38 -38.87 4.37
CA ASP A 118 46.45 -38.86 5.38
C ASP A 118 47.54 -37.88 4.94
N ARG A 119 47.30 -36.58 5.18
CA ARG A 119 48.19 -35.46 4.83
C ARG A 119 48.27 -34.46 5.98
N THR A 120 49.44 -33.85 6.15
CA THR A 120 49.63 -32.68 7.03
C THR A 120 49.03 -31.43 6.36
N GLY A 121 47.87 -30.99 6.83
CA GLY A 121 47.16 -29.81 6.32
C GLY A 121 46.21 -30.08 5.16
N TYR A 122 45.49 -29.05 4.76
CA TYR A 122 44.51 -29.07 3.68
C TYR A 122 45.12 -28.61 2.36
N LEU A 123 45.12 -29.51 1.36
CA LEU A 123 45.46 -29.18 -0.02
C LEU A 123 44.25 -28.55 -0.71
N VAL A 124 44.39 -27.28 -1.11
CA VAL A 124 43.32 -26.49 -1.73
C VAL A 124 43.82 -25.89 -3.04
N ALA A 125 43.05 -26.06 -4.11
CA ALA A 125 43.25 -25.35 -5.36
C ALA A 125 42.18 -24.26 -5.50
N SER A 126 42.56 -23.01 -5.72
CA SER A 126 41.64 -21.90 -5.94
C SER A 126 41.91 -21.23 -7.28
N ALA A 127 40.85 -20.86 -7.99
CA ALA A 127 40.96 -20.12 -9.23
C ALA A 127 40.18 -18.81 -9.19
N GLY A 128 40.77 -17.78 -9.81
CA GLY A 128 40.20 -16.45 -9.92
C GLY A 128 39.73 -16.13 -11.34
N SER A 129 38.80 -15.18 -11.43
CA SER A 129 38.30 -14.63 -12.71
C SER A 129 39.33 -13.77 -13.44
N GLU A 130 40.56 -13.70 -12.95
CA GLU A 130 41.74 -13.16 -13.61
C GLU A 130 42.61 -14.24 -14.31
N SER A 131 42.08 -15.45 -14.49
CA SER A 131 42.75 -16.56 -15.19
C SER A 131 44.00 -17.09 -14.48
N SER A 132 44.00 -17.02 -13.15
CA SER A 132 45.04 -17.58 -12.30
C SER A 132 44.52 -18.78 -11.49
N LEU A 133 45.34 -19.83 -11.37
CA LEU A 133 45.12 -21.00 -10.52
C LEU A 133 46.21 -21.03 -9.45
N LYS A 134 45.81 -21.05 -8.18
CA LYS A 134 46.70 -21.06 -7.03
C LYS A 134 46.50 -22.32 -6.20
N ILE A 135 47.60 -22.96 -5.83
CA ILE A 135 47.61 -24.17 -5.02
C ILE A 135 48.14 -23.81 -3.63
N TRP A 136 47.39 -24.20 -2.61
CA TRP A 136 47.63 -23.86 -1.22
C TRP A 136 47.75 -25.13 -0.39
N ASN A 137 48.64 -25.09 0.59
CA ASN A 137 48.65 -26.03 1.70
C ASN A 137 48.36 -25.25 2.99
N ILE A 138 47.20 -25.49 3.58
CA ILE A 138 46.75 -24.78 4.77
C ILE A 138 47.00 -25.66 5.99
N VAL A 139 47.84 -25.21 6.91
CA VAL A 139 48.20 -25.92 8.14
C VAL A 139 47.90 -25.00 9.31
N ASP A 140 47.07 -25.45 10.25
CA ASP A 140 46.62 -24.68 11.41
C ASP A 140 46.07 -23.29 11.06
N LYS A 141 46.85 -22.22 11.30
CA LYS A 141 46.47 -20.82 11.05
C LYS A 141 47.23 -20.18 9.88
N GLU A 142 47.97 -20.97 9.11
CA GLU A 142 48.82 -20.49 8.02
C GLU A 142 48.41 -21.09 6.69
N ALA A 143 48.15 -20.24 5.69
CA ALA A 143 47.91 -20.63 4.31
C ALA A 143 49.18 -20.44 3.48
N ASN A 144 49.85 -21.55 3.17
CA ASN A 144 51.09 -21.53 2.39
C ASN A 144 50.78 -21.71 0.90
N LEU A 145 51.18 -20.75 0.07
CA LEU A 145 51.07 -20.85 -1.39
C LEU A 145 52.17 -21.78 -1.93
N LEU A 146 51.79 -22.91 -2.50
CA LEU A 146 52.71 -23.88 -3.09
C LEU A 146 53.03 -23.55 -4.56
N GLN A 147 52.01 -23.17 -5.34
CA GLN A 147 52.15 -22.97 -6.78
C GLN A 147 51.15 -21.92 -7.27
N SER A 148 51.56 -21.08 -8.23
CA SER A 148 50.68 -20.18 -8.97
C SER A 148 50.87 -20.43 -10.46
N ILE A 149 49.77 -20.66 -11.17
CA ILE A 149 49.74 -21.06 -12.58
C ILE A 149 48.90 -20.01 -13.34
N ASP A 150 49.46 -19.45 -14.42
CA ASP A 150 48.75 -18.61 -15.37
C ASP A 150 48.10 -19.49 -16.44
N LEU A 151 46.79 -19.30 -16.65
CA LEU A 151 45.98 -20.06 -17.61
C LEU A 151 45.81 -19.35 -18.95
N ASN A 152 46.65 -18.34 -19.23
CA ASN A 152 46.74 -17.64 -20.51
C ASN A 152 45.37 -17.08 -20.98
N GLY A 153 44.66 -16.43 -20.07
CA GLY A 153 43.37 -15.79 -20.37
C GLY A 153 42.15 -16.71 -20.37
N LYS A 154 42.29 -18.02 -20.10
CA LYS A 154 41.16 -18.93 -19.92
C LYS A 154 40.73 -18.99 -18.45
N PHE A 155 39.42 -18.87 -18.20
CA PHE A 155 38.89 -18.93 -16.84
C PHE A 155 38.57 -20.36 -16.43
N VAL A 156 38.80 -20.68 -15.15
CA VAL A 156 38.42 -21.98 -14.58
C VAL A 156 36.94 -21.97 -14.24
N LEU A 157 36.23 -23.01 -14.65
CA LEU A 157 34.81 -23.19 -14.35
C LEU A 157 34.58 -24.11 -13.15
N ASP A 158 35.32 -25.22 -13.04
CA ASP A 158 35.27 -26.11 -11.89
C ASP A 158 36.61 -26.83 -11.66
N ILE A 159 36.84 -27.26 -10.42
CA ILE A 159 38.05 -27.98 -10.00
C ILE A 159 37.65 -29.12 -9.06
N THR A 160 38.14 -30.32 -9.33
CA THR A 160 37.98 -31.46 -8.42
C THR A 160 39.30 -32.17 -8.21
N LEU A 161 39.56 -32.60 -6.98
CA LEU A 161 40.80 -33.27 -6.56
C LEU A 161 40.48 -34.59 -5.87
N SER A 162 41.21 -35.64 -6.23
CA SER A 162 41.16 -36.95 -5.59
C SER A 162 42.58 -37.55 -5.52
N LEU A 163 42.69 -38.79 -5.05
CA LEU A 163 43.90 -39.59 -5.10
C LEU A 163 43.84 -40.56 -6.28
N LEU A 164 44.97 -40.78 -6.96
CA LEU A 164 45.07 -41.79 -8.01
C LEU A 164 44.79 -43.20 -7.45
N PRO A 165 44.16 -44.10 -8.23
CA PRO A 165 43.97 -45.50 -7.83
C PRO A 165 45.29 -46.13 -7.34
N HIS A 166 45.25 -46.74 -6.16
CA HIS A 166 46.42 -47.41 -5.55
C HIS A 166 47.67 -46.51 -5.39
N SER A 167 47.48 -45.20 -5.27
CA SER A 167 48.56 -44.24 -5.04
C SER A 167 48.12 -43.17 -4.04
N LYS A 168 49.10 -42.58 -3.34
CA LYS A 168 48.90 -41.40 -2.50
C LYS A 168 49.07 -40.09 -3.27
N THR A 169 49.35 -40.16 -4.58
CA THR A 169 49.53 -38.99 -5.44
C THR A 169 48.19 -38.31 -5.73
N PRO A 170 48.03 -37.02 -5.39
CA PRO A 170 46.87 -36.24 -5.78
C PRO A 170 46.76 -36.06 -7.30
N VAL A 171 45.54 -36.25 -7.81
CA VAL A 171 45.12 -35.92 -9.18
C VAL A 171 44.08 -34.82 -9.13
N MET A 172 44.19 -33.86 -10.04
CA MET A 172 43.27 -32.75 -10.20
C MET A 172 42.69 -32.78 -11.61
N ALA A 173 41.36 -32.71 -11.71
CA ALA A 173 40.68 -32.42 -12.95
C ALA A 173 40.22 -30.96 -12.95
N LEU A 174 40.49 -30.28 -14.06
CA LEU A 174 40.28 -28.86 -14.24
C LEU A 174 39.47 -28.62 -15.51
N SER A 175 38.37 -27.88 -15.43
CA SER A 175 37.67 -27.38 -16.61
C SER A 175 37.91 -25.89 -16.80
N LEU A 176 38.14 -25.51 -18.06
CA LEU A 176 38.32 -24.13 -18.46
C LEU A 176 37.13 -23.66 -19.30
N THR A 177 37.12 -22.39 -19.71
CA THR A 177 36.18 -21.85 -20.72
C THR A 177 36.47 -22.40 -22.12
N ASN A 178 36.42 -23.72 -22.26
CA ASN A 178 36.57 -24.50 -23.48
C ASN A 178 35.87 -25.86 -23.29
N ASN A 179 35.86 -26.66 -24.35
CA ASN A 179 35.21 -27.97 -24.40
C ASN A 179 36.12 -29.14 -23.99
N ARG A 180 37.15 -28.87 -23.17
CA ARG A 180 38.16 -29.87 -22.78
C ARG A 180 38.30 -29.94 -21.26
N ILE A 181 38.68 -31.11 -20.78
CA ILE A 181 39.03 -31.32 -19.37
C ILE A 181 40.52 -31.53 -19.29
N GLU A 182 41.21 -30.81 -18.42
CA GLU A 182 42.62 -31.00 -18.18
C GLU A 182 42.84 -31.84 -16.93
N ILE A 183 43.68 -32.88 -17.05
CA ILE A 183 44.08 -33.73 -15.93
C ILE A 183 45.51 -33.37 -15.54
N TRP A 184 45.69 -33.10 -14.26
CA TRP A 184 46.95 -32.70 -13.65
C TRP A 184 47.30 -33.66 -12.52
N THR A 185 48.57 -34.01 -12.39
CA THR A 185 49.06 -34.85 -11.29
C THR A 185 50.10 -34.09 -10.47
N MET A 186 50.13 -34.32 -9.16
CA MET A 186 51.03 -33.62 -8.26
C MET A 186 52.38 -34.33 -8.18
N HIS A 187 53.46 -33.60 -8.46
CA HIS A 187 54.85 -34.07 -8.38
C HIS A 187 55.69 -33.05 -7.61
N ASN A 188 56.35 -33.47 -6.53
CA ASN A 188 57.13 -32.59 -5.63
C ASN A 188 56.37 -31.31 -5.22
N ASP A 189 55.16 -31.49 -4.67
CA ASP A 189 54.24 -30.42 -4.25
C ASP A 189 53.76 -29.44 -5.35
N SER A 190 54.03 -29.73 -6.62
CA SER A 190 53.55 -28.94 -7.77
C SER A 190 52.70 -29.77 -8.70
N PHE A 191 51.57 -29.24 -9.16
CA PHE A 191 50.75 -29.87 -10.18
C PHE A 191 51.37 -29.66 -11.57
N VAL A 192 51.46 -30.74 -12.34
CA VAL A 192 51.90 -30.77 -13.73
C VAL A 192 50.79 -31.33 -14.60
N LYS A 193 50.52 -30.68 -15.74
CA LYS A 193 49.51 -31.11 -16.70
C LYS A 193 49.92 -32.45 -17.32
N SER A 194 49.09 -33.48 -17.15
CA SER A 194 49.34 -34.83 -17.63
C SER A 194 48.57 -35.15 -18.91
N LEU A 195 47.32 -34.68 -19.03
CA LEU A 195 46.45 -35.02 -20.16
C LEU A 195 45.43 -33.90 -20.45
N SER A 196 44.92 -33.85 -21.67
CA SER A 196 43.72 -33.09 -22.06
C SER A 196 42.71 -34.06 -22.68
N LEU A 197 41.51 -34.13 -22.11
CA LEU A 197 40.39 -34.91 -22.62
C LEU A 197 39.57 -34.07 -23.59
N GLU A 198 39.14 -34.70 -24.68
CA GLU A 198 38.31 -34.11 -25.73
C GLU A 198 36.99 -34.90 -25.82
N GLY A 199 35.91 -34.26 -26.29
CA GLY A 199 34.64 -34.94 -26.56
C GLY A 199 33.39 -34.17 -26.11
N HIS A 200 33.53 -33.11 -25.32
CA HIS A 200 32.43 -32.15 -25.07
C HIS A 200 32.29 -31.19 -26.25
N GLU A 201 31.08 -30.67 -26.45
CA GLU A 201 30.79 -29.73 -27.55
C GLU A 201 30.78 -28.26 -27.10
N ASP A 202 30.63 -28.04 -25.78
CA ASP A 202 30.62 -26.71 -25.16
C ASP A 202 31.36 -26.75 -23.80
N TRP A 203 31.31 -25.67 -23.02
CA TRP A 203 32.08 -25.55 -21.78
C TRP A 203 31.67 -26.57 -20.72
N VAL A 204 32.68 -27.17 -20.08
CA VAL A 204 32.49 -28.12 -18.97
C VAL A 204 32.31 -27.35 -17.66
N ARG A 205 31.11 -27.39 -17.07
CA ARG A 205 30.72 -26.58 -15.91
C ARG A 205 30.81 -27.29 -14.56
N ALA A 206 30.77 -28.62 -14.55
CA ALA A 206 30.77 -29.40 -13.32
C ALA A 206 31.68 -30.63 -13.47
N LEU A 207 32.52 -30.88 -12.46
CA LEU A 207 33.44 -32.00 -12.40
C LEU A 207 33.38 -32.65 -11.01
N THR A 208 33.33 -33.98 -10.95
CA THR A 208 33.39 -34.68 -9.68
C THR A 208 33.99 -36.08 -9.80
N PHE A 209 34.87 -36.43 -8.87
CA PHE A 209 35.46 -37.75 -8.75
C PHE A 209 34.64 -38.65 -7.82
N GLY A 210 34.44 -39.90 -8.23
CA GLY A 210 33.86 -40.99 -7.43
C GLY A 210 34.89 -42.12 -7.28
N THR A 211 34.96 -42.73 -6.10
CA THR A 211 35.91 -43.80 -5.78
C THR A 211 35.15 -45.08 -5.46
N PHE A 212 35.22 -46.07 -6.33
CA PHE A 212 34.46 -47.32 -6.24
C PHE A 212 35.38 -48.49 -5.90
N SER A 213 35.18 -49.10 -4.73
CA SER A 213 35.88 -50.32 -4.34
C SER A 213 35.44 -51.50 -5.21
N THR A 214 36.38 -52.15 -5.89
CA THR A 214 36.17 -53.41 -6.63
C THR A 214 36.98 -54.57 -6.01
N GLU A 215 36.66 -55.83 -6.35
CA GLU A 215 37.41 -57.01 -5.87
C GLU A 215 38.91 -56.97 -6.21
N HIS A 216 39.30 -56.18 -7.21
CA HIS A 216 40.69 -56.01 -7.66
C HIS A 216 41.31 -54.66 -7.26
N GLY A 217 40.59 -53.83 -6.49
CA GLY A 217 41.06 -52.52 -6.06
C GLY A 217 40.10 -51.36 -6.26
N ASP A 218 40.47 -50.16 -5.81
CA ASP A 218 39.65 -48.96 -5.95
C ASP A 218 39.75 -48.41 -7.38
N ASN A 219 38.60 -48.21 -8.02
CA ASN A 219 38.48 -47.62 -9.34
C ASN A 219 38.03 -46.15 -9.22
N LEU A 220 38.67 -45.25 -9.95
CA LEU A 220 38.38 -43.81 -9.87
C LEU A 220 37.63 -43.36 -11.12
N VAL A 221 36.42 -42.82 -10.96
CA VAL A 221 35.59 -42.35 -12.09
C VAL A 221 35.40 -40.84 -12.00
N LEU A 222 35.67 -40.14 -13.10
CA LEU A 222 35.39 -38.72 -13.25
C LEU A 222 34.07 -38.54 -13.99
N ALA A 223 33.09 -37.89 -13.35
CA ALA A 223 31.92 -37.38 -14.03
C ALA A 223 32.17 -35.93 -14.48
N SER A 224 31.76 -35.62 -15.70
CA SER A 224 31.92 -34.28 -16.28
C SER A 224 30.64 -33.82 -16.97
N GLY A 225 30.10 -32.69 -16.52
CA GLY A 225 28.84 -32.11 -17.00
C GLY A 225 29.10 -30.80 -17.74
N SER A 226 28.42 -30.61 -18.87
CA SER A 226 28.71 -29.52 -19.81
C SER A 226 27.48 -28.68 -20.16
N GLN A 227 27.73 -27.53 -20.78
CA GLN A 227 26.70 -26.68 -21.38
C GLN A 227 26.03 -27.32 -22.60
N ASP A 228 26.60 -28.38 -23.16
CA ASP A 228 25.94 -29.19 -24.19
C ASP A 228 24.76 -30.01 -23.62
N GLY A 229 24.53 -29.98 -22.30
CA GLY A 229 23.45 -30.70 -21.63
C GLY A 229 23.76 -32.16 -21.33
N TYR A 230 24.98 -32.60 -21.65
CA TYR A 230 25.39 -34.00 -21.50
C TYR A 230 26.35 -34.19 -20.33
N ILE A 231 26.33 -35.42 -19.79
CA ILE A 231 27.27 -35.85 -18.76
C ILE A 231 28.10 -37.00 -19.32
N ARG A 232 29.42 -36.89 -19.21
CA ARG A 232 30.38 -37.90 -19.68
C ARG A 232 31.10 -38.50 -18.48
N LEU A 233 31.14 -39.83 -18.40
CA LEU A 233 31.86 -40.59 -17.38
C LEU A 233 33.19 -41.08 -17.94
N TRP A 234 34.25 -40.89 -17.17
CA TRP A 234 35.61 -41.26 -17.53
C TRP A 234 36.22 -42.14 -16.45
N ASN A 235 36.58 -43.36 -16.81
CA ASN A 235 37.16 -44.32 -15.90
C ASN A 235 38.69 -44.24 -15.87
N ILE A 236 39.28 -44.10 -14.68
CA ILE A 236 40.73 -44.07 -14.44
C ILE A 236 41.12 -45.35 -13.70
N SER A 237 41.91 -46.19 -14.36
CA SER A 237 42.43 -47.44 -13.80
C SER A 237 43.94 -47.58 -13.99
N THR A 238 44.57 -48.44 -13.20
CA THR A 238 46.00 -48.74 -13.34
C THR A 238 46.26 -49.53 -14.62
N HIS A 239 47.26 -49.10 -15.40
CA HIS A 239 47.66 -49.77 -16.64
C HIS A 239 48.66 -50.89 -16.35
N SER A 240 48.20 -52.14 -16.30
CA SER A 240 49.09 -53.31 -16.14
C SER A 240 49.70 -53.72 -17.49
N THR A 241 51.02 -53.62 -17.64
CA THR A 241 51.77 -54.08 -18.83
C THR A 241 51.96 -55.61 -18.92
N GLN A 242 51.47 -56.38 -17.95
CA GLN A 242 51.53 -57.84 -17.96
C GLN A 242 50.32 -58.44 -18.71
N ASN A 243 50.39 -58.52 -20.04
CA ASN A 243 49.68 -59.50 -20.87
C ASN A 243 50.09 -59.36 -22.36
N ARG A 244 51.39 -59.47 -22.63
CA ARG A 244 51.92 -59.59 -24.01
C ARG A 244 52.40 -60.99 -24.39
N GLU A 245 52.32 -61.96 -23.50
CA GLU A 245 52.73 -63.34 -23.76
C GLU A 245 51.57 -64.29 -23.44
N ASN A 246 50.64 -64.42 -24.40
CA ASN A 246 49.83 -65.62 -24.67
C ASN A 246 48.82 -65.27 -25.77
N LYS A 247 49.30 -65.22 -27.01
CA LYS A 247 48.46 -65.23 -28.21
C LYS A 247 48.76 -66.51 -29.00
N GLU A 248 48.35 -67.65 -28.47
CA GLU A 248 48.10 -68.85 -29.28
C GLU A 248 46.84 -69.57 -28.77
N ASN A 249 45.88 -69.74 -29.68
CA ASN A 249 44.75 -70.67 -29.66
C ASN A 249 43.74 -70.57 -28.50
N VAL A 250 42.76 -69.67 -28.65
CA VAL A 250 41.37 -70.00 -28.30
C VAL A 250 40.46 -69.60 -29.47
N HIS A 251 39.89 -70.60 -30.11
CA HIS A 251 38.82 -70.49 -31.10
C HIS A 251 37.53 -70.18 -30.33
N ILE A 252 36.93 -69.01 -30.54
CA ILE A 252 35.59 -68.68 -30.03
C ILE A 252 34.72 -68.23 -31.21
N ASP A 253 33.55 -68.86 -31.28
CA ASP A 253 32.52 -68.82 -32.30
C ASP A 253 32.04 -67.42 -32.69
N LYS A 254 31.78 -67.25 -33.99
CA LYS A 254 31.19 -66.06 -34.63
C LYS A 254 29.67 -65.96 -34.43
N THR A 255 29.18 -66.13 -33.20
CA THR A 255 27.75 -66.03 -32.89
C THR A 255 27.51 -65.45 -31.50
N THR A 256 27.84 -64.17 -31.31
CA THR A 256 27.13 -63.34 -30.32
C THR A 256 27.25 -61.88 -30.71
N LEU A 257 26.11 -61.20 -30.71
CA LEU A 257 25.89 -59.85 -31.21
C LEU A 257 26.92 -58.88 -30.64
N ASN A 258 27.57 -58.08 -31.50
CA ASN A 258 28.04 -56.73 -31.15
C ASN A 258 28.56 -55.91 -32.34
N SER A 259 28.78 -56.47 -33.54
CA SER A 259 29.17 -55.62 -34.69
C SER A 259 27.97 -54.91 -35.33
N ALA A 260 26.81 -55.58 -35.45
CA ALA A 260 25.65 -54.99 -36.12
C ALA A 260 24.96 -53.86 -35.32
N LEU A 261 25.08 -53.88 -33.99
CA LEU A 261 24.59 -52.79 -33.12
C LEU A 261 25.58 -51.62 -33.08
N LEU A 262 26.89 -51.88 -33.17
CA LEU A 262 27.88 -50.82 -33.35
C LEU A 262 27.71 -50.14 -34.72
N ASP A 263 27.50 -50.91 -35.79
CA ASP A 263 27.26 -50.36 -37.13
C ASP A 263 25.92 -49.59 -37.20
N ASP A 264 24.87 -50.04 -36.50
CA ASP A 264 23.58 -49.31 -36.42
C ASP A 264 23.66 -48.08 -35.50
N PHE A 265 24.54 -48.09 -34.49
CA PHE A 265 24.85 -46.96 -33.60
C PHE A 265 25.72 -45.90 -34.31
N GLU A 266 26.74 -46.32 -35.06
CA GLU A 266 27.56 -45.44 -35.90
C GLU A 266 26.72 -44.84 -37.04
N ARG A 267 25.84 -45.64 -37.69
CA ARG A 267 24.92 -45.13 -38.71
C ARG A 267 23.90 -44.13 -38.14
N LYS A 268 23.40 -44.35 -36.91
CA LYS A 268 22.51 -43.38 -36.25
C LYS A 268 23.23 -42.12 -35.77
N MET A 269 24.53 -42.20 -35.43
CA MET A 269 25.36 -41.01 -35.21
C MET A 269 25.63 -40.24 -36.51
N GLU A 270 25.80 -40.93 -37.65
CA GLU A 270 25.96 -40.29 -38.97
C GLU A 270 24.65 -39.69 -39.52
N GLU A 271 23.48 -40.25 -39.19
CA GLU A 271 22.17 -39.74 -39.60
C GLU A 271 21.62 -38.62 -38.68
N ALA A 272 22.14 -38.47 -37.46
CA ALA A 272 21.63 -37.51 -36.47
C ALA A 272 22.34 -36.14 -36.45
N ASP A 273 23.56 -35.98 -36.98
CA ASP A 273 24.20 -34.67 -37.06
C ASP A 273 25.35 -34.64 -38.09
N ALA A 274 25.13 -33.98 -39.23
CA ALA A 274 26.12 -33.84 -40.29
C ALA A 274 27.27 -32.84 -39.97
N ASN A 275 27.52 -32.50 -38.69
CA ASN A 275 28.50 -31.48 -38.29
C ASN A 275 29.27 -31.74 -36.98
N SER A 276 29.10 -32.88 -36.29
CA SER A 276 29.85 -33.16 -35.05
C SER A 276 31.10 -34.03 -35.28
N SER A 277 32.22 -33.66 -34.66
CA SER A 277 33.48 -34.38 -34.73
C SER A 277 33.39 -35.70 -33.94
N SER A 278 33.67 -36.83 -34.59
CA SER A 278 33.61 -38.20 -34.03
C SER A 278 34.19 -38.33 -32.60
N LEU A 279 33.39 -38.77 -31.62
CA LEU A 279 33.85 -39.18 -30.29
C LEU A 279 34.81 -40.37 -30.41
N SER A 280 36.08 -40.20 -30.04
CA SER A 280 37.07 -41.29 -30.13
C SER A 280 37.06 -42.14 -28.85
N THR A 281 36.79 -43.43 -28.96
CA THR A 281 36.90 -44.44 -27.88
C THR A 281 38.36 -44.80 -27.53
N LYS A 282 39.34 -44.00 -27.98
CA LYS A 282 40.76 -44.26 -27.72
C LYS A 282 41.08 -44.07 -26.25
N SER A 283 41.74 -45.06 -25.67
CA SER A 283 42.24 -44.98 -24.31
C SER A 283 43.38 -43.97 -24.18
N HIS A 284 43.27 -43.03 -23.25
CA HIS A 284 44.32 -42.09 -22.93
C HIS A 284 45.22 -42.67 -21.83
N VAL A 285 46.54 -42.60 -21.99
CA VAL A 285 47.48 -43.11 -20.98
C VAL A 285 48.35 -41.96 -20.48
N PHE A 286 48.52 -41.87 -19.17
CA PHE A 286 49.45 -40.92 -18.54
C PHE A 286 50.26 -41.62 -17.44
N THR A 287 51.38 -41.02 -17.04
CA THR A 287 52.31 -41.61 -16.05
C THR A 287 52.34 -40.74 -14.80
N ASP A 288 52.24 -41.36 -13.62
CA ASP A 288 52.56 -40.70 -12.36
C ASP A 288 54.09 -40.57 -12.24
N HIS A 289 54.58 -39.35 -12.17
CA HIS A 289 56.00 -39.06 -12.13
C HIS A 289 56.66 -39.38 -10.77
N ASN A 290 55.88 -39.60 -9.70
CA ASN A 290 56.43 -39.97 -8.39
C ASN A 290 56.81 -41.45 -8.31
N ASP A 291 55.98 -42.34 -8.87
CA ASP A 291 56.14 -43.80 -8.75
C ASP A 291 56.28 -44.54 -10.10
N ASN A 292 56.34 -43.80 -11.22
CA ASN A 292 56.41 -44.32 -12.59
C ASN A 292 55.28 -45.31 -12.96
N LYS A 293 54.16 -45.32 -12.23
CA LYS A 293 53.00 -46.12 -12.61
C LYS A 293 52.25 -45.43 -13.75
N GLN A 294 51.80 -46.24 -14.70
CA GLN A 294 50.95 -45.78 -15.79
C GLN A 294 49.48 -45.97 -15.44
N TYR A 295 48.69 -44.97 -15.80
CA TYR A 295 47.25 -44.94 -15.62
C TYR A 295 46.57 -44.81 -16.97
N LYS A 296 45.46 -45.54 -17.13
CA LYS A 296 44.63 -45.55 -18.33
C LYS A 296 43.33 -44.83 -18.00
N LEU A 297 42.99 -43.82 -18.79
CA LEU A 297 41.74 -43.08 -18.73
C LEU A 297 40.91 -43.41 -19.97
N ASN A 298 39.74 -44.00 -19.75
CA ASN A 298 38.81 -44.40 -20.82
C ASN A 298 37.49 -43.67 -20.69
N PHE A 299 36.87 -43.38 -21.83
CA PHE A 299 35.46 -43.02 -21.87
C PHE A 299 34.62 -44.23 -21.44
N GLU A 300 33.71 -44.04 -20.48
CA GLU A 300 32.86 -45.11 -19.92
C GLU A 300 31.41 -45.00 -20.39
N ALA A 301 30.78 -43.83 -20.23
CA ALA A 301 29.37 -43.65 -20.59
C ALA A 301 29.02 -42.19 -20.94
N LEU A 302 27.99 -42.03 -21.77
CA LEU A 302 27.29 -40.76 -22.05
C LEU A 302 25.89 -40.80 -21.40
N LEU A 303 25.57 -39.83 -20.55
CA LEU A 303 24.25 -39.68 -19.94
C LEU A 303 23.47 -38.57 -20.65
N LEU A 304 22.26 -38.90 -21.08
CA LEU A 304 21.36 -38.05 -21.86
C LEU A 304 20.02 -37.92 -21.11
N GLY A 305 19.59 -36.69 -20.78
CA GLY A 305 18.28 -36.50 -20.14
C GLY A 305 17.98 -35.12 -19.56
N HIS A 306 18.97 -34.22 -19.47
CA HIS A 306 18.73 -32.81 -19.18
C HIS A 306 18.45 -32.03 -20.46
N ASP A 307 17.59 -31.03 -20.36
CA ASP A 307 17.17 -30.16 -21.48
C ASP A 307 17.98 -28.85 -21.53
N SER A 308 18.91 -28.66 -20.59
CA SER A 308 19.77 -27.49 -20.48
C SER A 308 21.10 -27.82 -19.80
N TRP A 309 21.89 -26.78 -19.52
CA TRP A 309 23.26 -26.89 -19.00
C TRP A 309 23.31 -27.61 -17.66
N ILE A 310 24.28 -28.50 -17.52
CA ILE A 310 24.57 -29.13 -16.22
C ILE A 310 25.22 -28.08 -15.31
N THR A 311 24.64 -27.87 -14.14
CA THR A 311 25.08 -26.86 -13.17
C THR A 311 25.84 -27.46 -12.00
N GLY A 312 25.59 -28.72 -11.64
CA GLY A 312 26.30 -29.42 -10.57
C GLY A 312 26.26 -30.94 -10.71
N LEU A 313 27.29 -31.61 -10.20
CA LEU A 313 27.43 -33.07 -10.20
C LEU A 313 27.96 -33.57 -8.86
N HIS A 314 27.30 -34.56 -8.28
CA HIS A 314 27.67 -35.13 -6.99
C HIS A 314 27.51 -36.65 -7.01
N TRP A 315 28.55 -37.39 -6.66
CA TRP A 315 28.46 -38.83 -6.42
C TRP A 315 27.81 -39.11 -5.07
N HIS A 316 27.17 -40.28 -4.96
CA HIS A 316 26.64 -40.78 -3.69
C HIS A 316 27.73 -40.76 -2.60
N PRO A 317 27.42 -40.37 -1.35
CA PRO A 317 28.41 -40.38 -0.28
C PRO A 317 28.92 -41.78 0.05
N ILE A 318 30.17 -41.85 0.48
CA ILE A 318 30.80 -43.11 0.91
C ILE A 318 30.07 -43.65 2.15
N GLN A 319 29.70 -44.93 2.10
CA GLN A 319 29.13 -45.68 3.21
C GLN A 319 30.25 -46.51 3.87
N TRP A 320 30.46 -46.29 5.16
CA TRP A 320 31.49 -47.00 5.92
C TRP A 320 30.92 -48.27 6.54
N GLU A 321 31.50 -49.43 6.22
CA GLU A 321 31.14 -50.72 6.83
C GLU A 321 32.00 -51.02 8.07
N SER A 322 33.27 -50.61 8.03
CA SER A 322 34.23 -50.73 9.13
C SER A 322 35.34 -49.69 8.96
N GLU A 323 36.36 -49.72 9.83
CA GLU A 323 37.43 -48.72 9.77
C GLU A 323 38.17 -48.65 8.42
N ASN A 324 38.45 -49.78 7.79
CA ASN A 324 39.22 -49.80 6.53
C ASN A 324 38.39 -50.33 5.35
N LYS A 325 37.07 -50.46 5.52
CA LYS A 325 36.18 -50.98 4.48
C LYS A 325 35.03 -50.02 4.27
N TYR A 326 34.91 -49.56 3.04
CA TYR A 326 33.88 -48.64 2.62
C TYR A 326 33.30 -49.09 1.29
N THR A 327 32.08 -48.65 1.01
CA THR A 327 31.43 -48.82 -0.29
C THR A 327 30.88 -47.48 -0.73
N GLN A 328 31.08 -47.13 -1.99
CA GLN A 328 30.43 -45.97 -2.59
C GLN A 328 29.43 -46.51 -3.61
N PRO A 329 28.12 -46.40 -3.37
CA PRO A 329 27.11 -46.75 -4.37
C PRO A 329 27.31 -45.97 -5.67
N GLN A 330 27.10 -46.61 -6.81
CA GLN A 330 27.23 -45.98 -8.14
C GLN A 330 25.99 -45.15 -8.51
N TYR A 331 25.61 -44.22 -7.63
CA TYR A 331 24.60 -43.21 -7.92
C TYR A 331 25.25 -41.87 -8.18
N LEU A 332 24.88 -41.24 -9.29
CA LEU A 332 25.29 -39.87 -9.63
C LEU A 332 24.08 -38.95 -9.59
N LEU A 333 24.19 -37.85 -8.87
CA LEU A 333 23.21 -36.79 -8.87
C LEU A 333 23.67 -35.66 -9.79
N SER A 334 22.81 -35.24 -10.71
CA SER A 334 23.04 -34.08 -11.55
C SER A 334 21.96 -33.02 -11.37
N ALA A 335 22.38 -31.76 -11.28
CA ALA A 335 21.50 -30.59 -11.29
C ALA A 335 21.67 -29.83 -12.59
N SER A 336 20.59 -29.19 -13.06
CA SER A 336 20.57 -28.48 -14.34
C SER A 336 19.83 -27.14 -14.28
N ALA A 337 20.18 -26.27 -15.21
CA ALA A 337 19.54 -25.00 -15.46
C ALA A 337 18.08 -25.12 -15.96
N ASP A 338 17.61 -26.33 -16.27
CA ASP A 338 16.23 -26.65 -16.66
C ASP A 338 15.25 -26.87 -15.49
N LYS A 339 15.67 -26.58 -14.24
CA LYS A 339 14.91 -26.84 -12.99
C LYS A 339 14.72 -28.33 -12.68
N SER A 340 15.52 -29.20 -13.27
CA SER A 340 15.50 -30.62 -12.92
C SER A 340 16.78 -31.08 -12.25
N MET A 341 16.62 -32.07 -11.39
CA MET A 341 17.72 -32.82 -10.80
C MET A 341 17.49 -34.29 -11.11
N ILE A 342 18.51 -35.03 -11.54
CA ILE A 342 18.37 -36.44 -11.93
C ILE A 342 19.32 -37.30 -11.09
N LEU A 343 18.77 -38.38 -10.54
CA LEU A 343 19.51 -39.49 -9.95
C LEU A 343 19.75 -40.56 -11.01
N TRP A 344 21.02 -40.78 -11.33
CA TRP A 344 21.47 -41.77 -12.31
C TRP A 344 22.03 -43.00 -11.63
N SER A 345 21.72 -44.17 -12.17
CA SER A 345 22.28 -45.44 -11.72
C SER A 345 22.57 -46.37 -12.91
N PRO A 346 23.63 -47.19 -12.85
CA PRO A 346 23.84 -48.26 -13.82
C PRO A 346 22.84 -49.39 -13.56
N GLN A 347 22.32 -49.97 -14.65
CA GLN A 347 21.49 -51.17 -14.63
C GLN A 347 22.36 -52.43 -14.72
N SER A 348 21.73 -53.61 -14.61
CA SER A 348 22.44 -54.91 -14.66
C SER A 348 23.15 -55.18 -15.98
N ASP A 349 22.77 -54.51 -17.06
CA ASP A 349 23.40 -54.60 -18.39
C ASP A 349 24.52 -53.56 -18.60
N GLY A 350 24.82 -52.74 -17.60
CA GLY A 350 25.84 -51.69 -17.63
C GLY A 350 25.37 -50.36 -18.25
N LEU A 351 24.13 -50.26 -18.74
CA LEU A 351 23.56 -49.01 -19.21
C LEU A 351 23.15 -48.12 -18.03
N TRP A 352 23.47 -46.84 -18.11
CA TRP A 352 23.04 -45.87 -17.11
C TRP A 352 21.64 -45.37 -17.40
N MET A 353 20.78 -45.38 -16.39
CA MET A 353 19.38 -44.96 -16.48
C MET A 353 19.07 -43.83 -15.50
N ASN A 354 18.08 -43.03 -15.85
CA ASN A 354 17.43 -42.09 -14.94
C ASN A 354 16.54 -42.89 -13.98
N GLU A 355 17.00 -43.06 -12.74
CA GLU A 355 16.23 -43.74 -11.69
C GLU A 355 15.14 -42.81 -11.14
N ARG A 356 15.48 -41.53 -10.96
CA ARG A 356 14.54 -40.52 -10.49
C ARG A 356 14.88 -39.13 -11.03
N ARG A 357 13.85 -38.41 -11.51
CA ARG A 357 13.89 -36.97 -11.77
C ARG A 357 13.15 -36.22 -10.67
N PHE A 358 13.76 -35.15 -10.16
CA PHE A 358 13.20 -34.20 -9.20
C PHE A 358 13.04 -32.83 -9.87
N GLY A 359 12.16 -31.99 -9.33
CA GLY A 359 11.84 -30.66 -9.88
C GLY A 359 10.49 -30.62 -10.63
N GLU A 360 10.13 -29.45 -11.14
CA GLU A 360 8.84 -29.16 -11.78
C GLU A 360 8.98 -28.78 -13.26
N PHE A 361 7.94 -29.04 -14.04
CA PHE A 361 7.76 -28.49 -15.39
C PHE A 361 6.89 -27.22 -15.30
N GLY A 362 7.49 -26.04 -15.37
CA GLY A 362 6.76 -24.76 -15.23
C GLY A 362 7.47 -23.57 -15.86
N THR A 363 6.71 -22.70 -16.51
CA THR A 363 7.21 -21.57 -17.31
C THR A 363 7.67 -20.40 -16.41
N GLY A 364 8.96 -20.05 -16.49
CA GLY A 364 9.53 -18.82 -15.90
C GLY A 364 10.54 -19.06 -14.78
N GLY A 365 11.82 -18.74 -15.01
CA GLY A 365 12.93 -18.78 -14.04
C GLY A 365 14.08 -19.72 -14.42
N LEU A 366 15.32 -19.35 -14.09
CA LEU A 366 16.54 -20.19 -14.22
C LEU A 366 16.49 -21.37 -13.21
N GLY A 367 17.09 -22.51 -13.58
CA GLY A 367 17.04 -23.80 -12.86
C GLY A 367 17.78 -23.91 -11.53
N PHE A 368 18.04 -25.16 -11.12
CA PHE A 368 18.81 -25.45 -9.92
C PHE A 368 20.27 -25.10 -10.15
N PHE A 369 20.90 -24.44 -9.16
CA PHE A 369 22.31 -24.08 -9.25
C PHE A 369 23.20 -25.25 -8.82
N GLY A 370 22.80 -26.02 -7.82
CA GLY A 370 23.53 -27.22 -7.40
C GLY A 370 22.61 -28.20 -6.68
N GLY A 371 23.15 -29.38 -6.39
CA GLY A 371 22.45 -30.45 -5.68
C GLY A 371 23.38 -31.14 -4.69
N LEU A 372 22.85 -31.68 -3.60
CA LEU A 372 23.61 -32.36 -2.56
C LEU A 372 22.90 -33.65 -2.14
N PHE A 373 23.66 -34.63 -1.66
CA PHE A 373 23.12 -35.80 -0.95
C PHE A 373 23.15 -35.57 0.56
N SER A 374 22.23 -36.21 1.29
CA SER A 374 22.44 -36.50 2.71
C SER A 374 23.56 -37.50 2.89
N THR A 375 24.14 -37.58 4.08
CA THR A 375 25.25 -38.50 4.40
C THR A 375 24.93 -39.98 4.17
N ASP A 376 23.66 -40.38 4.28
CA ASP A 376 23.19 -41.74 4.01
C ASP A 376 22.69 -41.94 2.56
N GLY A 377 22.69 -40.87 1.75
CA GLY A 377 22.19 -40.86 0.37
C GLY A 377 20.68 -41.07 0.22
N LYS A 378 19.92 -41.08 1.32
CA LYS A 378 18.46 -41.26 1.29
C LYS A 378 17.70 -39.96 1.14
N GLU A 379 18.38 -38.83 1.21
CA GLU A 379 17.82 -37.53 0.90
C GLU A 379 18.69 -36.79 -0.11
N VAL A 380 18.04 -35.96 -0.90
CA VAL A 380 18.71 -35.06 -1.85
C VAL A 380 18.19 -33.64 -1.65
N PHE A 381 19.08 -32.68 -1.84
CA PHE A 381 18.83 -31.26 -1.69
C PHE A 381 19.16 -30.55 -2.98
N ALA A 382 18.44 -29.47 -3.28
CA ALA A 382 18.80 -28.56 -4.37
C ALA A 382 18.57 -27.11 -3.93
N HIS A 383 19.37 -26.17 -4.42
CA HIS A 383 19.13 -24.74 -4.21
C HIS A 383 18.78 -24.03 -5.51
N GLY A 384 17.66 -23.30 -5.48
CA GLY A 384 17.08 -22.64 -6.65
C GLY A 384 17.42 -21.15 -6.76
N LEU A 385 16.92 -20.52 -7.84
CA LEU A 385 17.09 -19.09 -8.13
C LEU A 385 16.62 -18.15 -7.02
N ASN A 386 15.57 -18.55 -6.30
CA ASN A 386 14.99 -17.74 -5.22
C ASN A 386 15.74 -17.92 -3.89
N GLY A 387 16.83 -18.69 -3.87
CA GLY A 387 17.65 -18.93 -2.68
C GLY A 387 17.08 -19.96 -1.71
N SER A 388 15.89 -20.49 -1.96
CA SER A 388 15.30 -21.57 -1.18
C SER A 388 15.98 -22.91 -1.46
N PHE A 389 16.03 -23.76 -0.44
CA PHE A 389 16.39 -25.17 -0.59
C PHE A 389 15.14 -26.00 -0.87
N HIS A 390 15.27 -26.95 -1.77
CA HIS A 390 14.38 -28.08 -1.95
C HIS A 390 14.98 -29.30 -1.27
N ARG A 391 14.13 -30.18 -0.72
CA ARG A 391 14.53 -31.41 -0.06
C ARG A 391 13.59 -32.53 -0.43
N TRP A 392 14.14 -33.64 -0.90
CA TRP A 392 13.39 -34.87 -1.15
C TRP A 392 13.99 -36.01 -0.34
N ALA A 393 13.15 -36.80 0.31
CA ALA A 393 13.55 -37.95 1.09
C ALA A 393 12.93 -39.22 0.52
N HIS A 394 13.74 -40.27 0.41
CA HIS A 394 13.31 -41.59 -0.02
C HIS A 394 12.53 -42.29 1.10
N SER A 395 11.27 -42.67 0.84
CA SER A 395 10.45 -43.45 1.77
C SER A 395 10.75 -44.94 1.62
N PRO A 396 11.30 -45.62 2.65
CA PRO A 396 11.57 -47.06 2.56
C PRO A 396 10.32 -47.91 2.46
N GLN A 397 9.15 -47.40 2.88
CA GLN A 397 7.88 -48.13 2.91
C GLN A 397 7.24 -48.23 1.53
N ASP A 398 7.31 -47.15 0.75
CA ASP A 398 6.62 -47.04 -0.54
C ASP A 398 7.58 -47.02 -1.74
N GLY A 399 8.90 -46.94 -1.50
CA GLY A 399 9.93 -46.78 -2.55
C GLY A 399 9.85 -45.44 -3.28
N LEU A 400 9.08 -44.48 -2.76
CA LEU A 400 8.84 -43.19 -3.39
C LEU A 400 9.68 -42.09 -2.74
N TRP A 401 10.23 -41.21 -3.57
CA TRP A 401 10.82 -39.95 -3.14
C TRP A 401 9.74 -38.91 -2.89
N GLN A 402 9.72 -38.32 -1.69
CA GLN A 402 8.72 -37.33 -1.28
C GLN A 402 9.36 -36.01 -0.85
N PRO A 403 8.74 -34.87 -1.18
CA PRO A 403 9.20 -33.56 -0.74
C PRO A 403 9.09 -33.43 0.80
N LYS A 404 10.09 -32.79 1.39
CA LYS A 404 10.18 -32.52 2.84
C LYS A 404 10.45 -31.04 3.10
N LEU A 405 10.15 -30.62 4.32
CA LEU A 405 10.40 -29.24 4.75
C LEU A 405 11.90 -28.93 4.69
N ALA A 406 12.21 -27.77 4.12
CA ALA A 406 13.55 -27.23 3.95
C ALA A 406 13.55 -25.74 4.31
N ILE A 407 14.75 -25.16 4.43
CA ILE A 407 14.89 -23.73 4.71
C ILE A 407 14.67 -22.88 3.46
N THR A 408 14.11 -21.70 3.67
CA THR A 408 13.88 -20.71 2.63
C THR A 408 14.38 -19.33 3.08
N GLY A 409 14.58 -18.45 2.11
CA GLY A 409 14.81 -17.04 2.36
C GLY A 409 15.16 -16.27 1.09
N HIS A 410 15.15 -14.94 1.20
CA HIS A 410 15.43 -14.08 0.07
C HIS A 410 16.86 -14.24 -0.45
N ALA A 411 17.01 -14.33 -1.78
CA ALA A 411 18.31 -14.39 -2.46
C ALA A 411 18.93 -13.00 -2.70
N SER A 412 18.14 -11.94 -2.51
CA SER A 412 18.54 -10.54 -2.70
C SER A 412 18.15 -9.70 -1.47
N PRO A 413 18.65 -8.46 -1.34
CA PRO A 413 18.37 -7.60 -0.18
C PRO A 413 16.88 -7.38 0.10
N VAL A 414 16.49 -7.60 1.35
CA VAL A 414 15.17 -7.25 1.88
C VAL A 414 15.09 -5.72 2.04
N LYS A 415 14.09 -5.10 1.43
CA LYS A 415 13.86 -3.64 1.42
C LYS A 415 12.91 -3.17 2.50
N ASP A 416 11.95 -4.01 2.86
CA ASP A 416 10.92 -3.68 3.84
C ASP A 416 10.44 -4.92 4.59
N VAL A 417 10.01 -4.71 5.83
CA VAL A 417 9.43 -5.73 6.71
C VAL A 417 8.30 -5.09 7.49
N GLN A 418 7.13 -5.73 7.46
CA GLN A 418 5.96 -5.24 8.17
C GLN A 418 5.28 -6.37 8.94
N TRP A 419 5.05 -6.14 10.23
CA TRP A 419 4.17 -7.00 11.02
C TRP A 419 2.72 -6.83 10.58
N ASP A 420 1.95 -7.90 10.64
CA ASP A 420 0.50 -7.78 10.52
C ASP A 420 -0.05 -6.89 11.65
N PRO A 421 -1.19 -6.22 11.44
CA PRO A 421 -1.83 -5.35 12.43
C PRO A 421 -1.98 -5.97 13.83
N ASP A 422 -2.14 -7.30 13.91
CA ASP A 422 -2.36 -8.03 15.16
C ASP A 422 -1.07 -8.68 15.73
N ASN A 423 0.09 -8.51 15.09
CA ASN A 423 1.40 -9.07 15.48
C ASN A 423 1.45 -10.61 15.58
N GLN A 424 0.71 -11.30 14.73
CA GLN A 424 0.67 -12.76 14.58
C GLN A 424 1.76 -13.29 13.63
N PHE A 425 2.09 -12.52 12.59
CA PHE A 425 3.08 -12.88 11.56
C PHE A 425 3.69 -11.61 10.95
N PHE A 426 4.72 -11.74 10.13
CA PHE A 426 5.24 -10.60 9.39
C PHE A 426 5.48 -10.94 7.94
N MET A 427 5.43 -9.93 7.09
CA MET A 427 5.79 -10.02 5.69
C MET A 427 7.09 -9.28 5.41
N SER A 428 7.85 -9.81 4.46
CA SER A 428 9.08 -9.21 3.95
C SER A 428 8.95 -8.97 2.45
N ALA A 429 9.59 -7.89 1.97
CA ALA A 429 9.65 -7.53 0.56
C ALA A 429 11.10 -7.34 0.12
N SER A 430 11.45 -7.85 -1.05
CA SER A 430 12.84 -7.91 -1.52
C SER A 430 13.00 -7.55 -2.98
N THR A 431 14.23 -7.19 -3.34
CA THR A 431 14.67 -7.04 -4.74
C THR A 431 14.91 -8.39 -5.43
N ASP A 432 14.61 -9.51 -4.79
CA ASP A 432 14.45 -10.78 -5.49
C ASP A 432 13.05 -10.92 -6.12
N GLN A 433 12.28 -9.83 -6.10
CA GLN A 433 10.96 -9.68 -6.73
C GLN A 433 9.87 -10.49 -6.02
N THR A 434 10.12 -10.96 -4.81
CA THR A 434 9.14 -11.72 -4.01
C THR A 434 8.73 -10.99 -2.75
N THR A 435 7.51 -11.30 -2.28
CA THR A 435 7.09 -11.06 -0.89
C THR A 435 6.95 -12.39 -0.18
N ARG A 436 7.38 -12.47 1.08
CA ARG A 436 7.33 -13.70 1.88
C ARG A 436 6.63 -13.45 3.21
N LEU A 437 5.73 -14.35 3.58
CA LEU A 437 5.01 -14.32 4.85
C LEU A 437 5.67 -15.31 5.81
N HIS A 438 6.11 -14.82 6.96
CA HIS A 438 6.78 -15.59 7.99
C HIS A 438 5.92 -15.64 9.26
N GLY A 439 5.66 -16.85 9.76
CA GLY A 439 4.82 -17.04 10.94
C GLY A 439 5.27 -18.21 11.82
N ALA A 440 4.74 -18.23 13.03
CA ALA A 440 5.01 -19.25 14.02
C ALA A 440 4.17 -20.51 13.77
N TRP A 441 4.81 -21.66 13.59
CA TRP A 441 4.17 -22.97 13.62
C TRP A 441 4.16 -23.52 15.04
N LYS A 442 2.99 -23.53 15.67
CA LYS A 442 2.80 -23.93 17.07
C LYS A 442 2.24 -25.35 17.12
N ARG A 443 2.97 -26.27 17.77
CA ARG A 443 2.55 -27.68 17.95
C ARG A 443 3.12 -28.24 19.25
N ASN A 444 2.33 -28.96 20.04
CA ASN A 444 2.81 -29.73 21.21
C ASN A 444 3.82 -28.96 22.09
N GLU A 445 3.50 -27.72 22.48
CA GLU A 445 4.35 -26.81 23.27
C GLU A 445 5.67 -26.35 22.60
N VAL A 446 5.89 -26.70 21.33
CA VAL A 446 7.02 -26.25 20.51
C VAL A 446 6.55 -25.16 19.54
N GLU A 447 7.30 -24.07 19.48
CA GLU A 447 7.12 -22.99 18.51
C GLU A 447 8.37 -22.85 17.64
N THR A 448 8.18 -22.93 16.32
CA THR A 448 9.24 -22.72 15.32
C THR A 448 8.73 -21.82 14.21
N TRP A 449 9.58 -20.97 13.65
CA TRP A 449 9.21 -19.99 12.63
C TRP A 449 9.60 -20.43 11.22
N HIS A 450 8.70 -20.23 10.26
CA HIS A 450 8.84 -20.70 8.88
C HIS A 450 8.26 -19.67 7.89
N GLU A 451 8.66 -19.76 6.61
CA GLU A 451 7.90 -19.14 5.52
C GLU A 451 6.62 -19.97 5.30
N LEU A 452 5.46 -19.32 5.35
CA LEU A 452 4.17 -20.01 5.29
C LEU A 452 3.38 -19.69 4.01
N ASN A 453 3.74 -18.61 3.31
CA ASN A 453 3.08 -18.19 2.09
C ASN A 453 3.97 -17.20 1.32
N ARG A 454 3.81 -17.14 0.00
CA ARG A 454 4.49 -16.20 -0.91
C ARG A 454 3.44 -15.40 -1.69
N PRO A 455 2.87 -14.33 -1.11
CA PRO A 455 1.73 -13.61 -1.68
C PRO A 455 1.96 -13.08 -3.10
N GLN A 456 3.18 -12.63 -3.39
CA GLN A 456 3.53 -12.03 -4.66
C GLN A 456 4.89 -12.54 -5.15
N SER A 457 4.92 -13.00 -6.39
CA SER A 457 6.12 -13.12 -7.22
C SER A 457 5.95 -12.17 -8.39
N HIS A 458 6.77 -11.13 -8.45
CA HIS A 458 6.67 -10.04 -9.43
C HIS A 458 7.79 -10.11 -10.47
N GLY A 459 7.79 -9.19 -11.42
CA GLY A 459 8.90 -8.98 -12.37
C GLY A 459 9.78 -7.76 -12.04
N TYR A 460 9.47 -7.03 -10.97
CA TYR A 460 10.17 -5.82 -10.54
C TYR A 460 10.57 -5.91 -9.07
N ASP A 461 11.64 -5.20 -8.72
CA ASP A 461 12.12 -5.09 -7.35
C ASP A 461 11.05 -4.50 -6.45
N ILE A 462 10.69 -5.20 -5.37
CA ILE A 462 9.66 -4.75 -4.43
C ILE A 462 10.34 -3.91 -3.35
N GLN A 463 9.90 -2.66 -3.19
CA GLN A 463 10.53 -1.68 -2.31
C GLN A 463 9.86 -1.57 -0.95
N ALA A 464 8.53 -1.67 -0.90
CA ALA A 464 7.77 -1.48 0.34
C ALA A 464 6.39 -2.16 0.31
N ILE A 465 5.85 -2.46 1.49
CA ILE A 465 4.55 -3.11 1.69
C ILE A 465 3.72 -2.39 2.77
N ALA A 466 2.39 -2.51 2.69
CA ALA A 466 1.46 -1.94 3.66
C ALA A 466 0.21 -2.83 3.82
N PHE A 467 -0.13 -3.26 5.04
CA PHE A 467 -1.46 -3.82 5.33
C PHE A 467 -2.55 -2.74 5.27
N ILE A 468 -3.65 -3.02 4.59
CA ILE A 468 -4.70 -2.04 4.30
C ILE A 468 -5.78 -2.10 5.38
N ASP A 469 -6.26 -0.94 5.86
CA ASP A 469 -7.44 -0.84 6.74
C ASP A 469 -7.30 -1.58 8.08
N GLY A 470 -6.06 -1.75 8.56
CA GLY A 470 -5.79 -2.58 9.74
C GLY A 470 -6.16 -4.05 9.58
N ASP A 471 -6.37 -4.52 8.34
CA ASP A 471 -6.78 -5.90 8.04
C ASP A 471 -5.55 -6.75 7.65
N SER A 472 -5.26 -7.76 8.48
CA SER A 472 -4.20 -8.76 8.28
C SER A 472 -4.36 -9.60 7.00
N THR A 473 -5.49 -9.47 6.28
CA THR A 473 -5.79 -10.21 5.05
C THR A 473 -5.70 -9.37 3.78
N LYS A 474 -5.35 -8.08 3.87
CA LYS A 474 -5.27 -7.18 2.72
C LYS A 474 -3.92 -6.50 2.65
N LEU A 475 -3.25 -6.64 1.51
CA LEU A 475 -1.88 -6.17 1.32
C LEU A 475 -1.82 -5.17 0.17
N ALA A 476 -1.07 -4.08 0.33
CA ALA A 476 -0.63 -3.21 -0.75
C ALA A 476 0.88 -3.31 -0.92
N THR A 477 1.35 -3.34 -2.17
CA THR A 477 2.79 -3.41 -2.48
C THR A 477 3.22 -2.28 -3.43
N ALA A 478 4.41 -1.74 -3.15
CA ALA A 478 5.10 -0.75 -3.95
C ALA A 478 6.38 -1.36 -4.50
N ALA A 479 6.47 -1.48 -5.82
CA ALA A 479 7.62 -2.00 -6.54
C ALA A 479 8.28 -0.90 -7.38
N ASP A 480 9.36 -1.25 -8.08
CA ASP A 480 10.02 -0.43 -9.11
C ASP A 480 9.14 -0.27 -10.37
N GLU A 481 7.90 0.17 -10.14
CA GLU A 481 6.82 0.33 -11.09
C GLU A 481 5.97 1.53 -10.68
N LYS A 482 5.22 2.10 -11.63
CA LYS A 482 4.44 3.33 -11.44
C LYS A 482 3.08 3.12 -10.77
N ILE A 483 2.75 1.88 -10.43
CA ILE A 483 1.43 1.48 -9.92
C ILE A 483 1.59 0.75 -8.58
N VAL A 484 0.64 1.00 -7.69
CA VAL A 484 0.48 0.20 -6.46
C VAL A 484 -0.40 -0.98 -6.81
N ARG A 485 -0.06 -2.18 -6.33
CA ARG A 485 -0.96 -3.33 -6.38
C ARG A 485 -1.52 -3.63 -5.01
N THR A 486 -2.78 -4.03 -4.97
CA THR A 486 -3.40 -4.55 -3.77
C THR A 486 -3.78 -6.01 -3.96
N PHE A 487 -3.73 -6.78 -2.87
CA PHE A 487 -3.97 -8.22 -2.86
C PHE A 487 -4.88 -8.60 -1.70
N ASP A 488 -5.72 -9.60 -1.92
CA ASP A 488 -6.57 -10.19 -0.90
C ASP A 488 -6.07 -11.60 -0.56
N ALA A 489 -6.06 -11.92 0.72
CA ALA A 489 -5.64 -13.23 1.18
C ALA A 489 -6.62 -14.32 0.72
N PRO A 490 -6.13 -15.42 0.11
CA PRO A 490 -6.98 -16.48 -0.40
C PRO A 490 -7.51 -17.39 0.70
N LYS A 491 -8.64 -18.05 0.43
CA LYS A 491 -9.33 -19.00 1.31
C LYS A 491 -8.40 -20.11 1.81
N GLY A 492 -7.57 -20.67 0.92
CA GLY A 492 -6.61 -21.73 1.26
C GLY A 492 -5.56 -21.31 2.29
N TRP A 493 -5.10 -20.05 2.22
CA TRP A 493 -4.19 -19.49 3.21
C TRP A 493 -4.88 -19.35 4.56
N ILE A 494 -6.07 -18.74 4.63
CA ILE A 494 -6.80 -18.54 5.88
C ILE A 494 -7.04 -19.86 6.62
N ARG A 495 -7.49 -20.91 5.89
CA ARG A 495 -7.66 -22.26 6.46
C ARG A 495 -6.38 -22.83 7.04
N SER A 496 -5.28 -22.71 6.31
CA SER A 496 -3.97 -23.24 6.71
C SER A 496 -3.41 -22.47 7.90
N ALA A 497 -3.50 -21.15 7.88
CA ALA A 497 -3.03 -20.28 8.95
C ALA A 497 -3.78 -20.53 10.28
N LYS A 498 -5.11 -20.75 10.24
CA LYS A 498 -5.90 -21.17 11.40
C LYS A 498 -5.42 -22.53 11.95
N LYS A 499 -5.19 -23.50 11.06
CA LYS A 499 -4.73 -24.85 11.46
C LYS A 499 -3.33 -24.86 12.07
N LEU A 500 -2.43 -24.01 11.55
CA LEU A 500 -1.07 -23.85 12.05
C LEU A 500 -1.00 -23.05 13.36
N GLY A 501 -2.11 -22.47 13.81
CA GLY A 501 -2.19 -21.65 15.02
C GLY A 501 -1.62 -20.25 14.87
N VAL A 502 -1.59 -19.73 13.63
CA VAL A 502 -1.09 -18.39 13.29
C VAL A 502 -2.21 -17.36 13.41
N LEU A 503 -3.35 -17.62 12.76
CA LEU A 503 -4.51 -16.73 12.75
C LEU A 503 -5.59 -17.20 13.73
N SER A 504 -6.35 -16.24 14.25
CA SER A 504 -7.54 -16.48 15.07
C SER A 504 -8.71 -17.07 14.25
N ASN A 505 -9.64 -17.75 14.94
CA ASN A 505 -10.73 -18.50 14.30
C ASN A 505 -11.87 -17.61 13.74
N ASP A 506 -11.94 -16.35 14.16
CA ASP A 506 -13.00 -15.37 13.87
C ASP A 506 -12.90 -14.69 12.50
N ILE A 507 -11.78 -14.84 11.77
CA ILE A 507 -11.64 -14.30 10.42
C ILE A 507 -12.58 -15.00 9.44
N ASP A 508 -13.39 -14.25 8.69
CA ASP A 508 -14.30 -14.79 7.68
C ASP A 508 -13.54 -15.47 6.53
N GLU A 509 -13.88 -16.74 6.33
CA GLU A 509 -13.28 -17.65 5.36
C GLU A 509 -14.11 -17.75 4.08
N GLU A 510 -15.44 -17.68 4.17
CA GLU A 510 -16.33 -18.04 3.05
C GLU A 510 -16.40 -16.95 1.98
N SER A 511 -16.21 -15.69 2.35
CA SER A 511 -16.17 -14.57 1.41
C SER A 511 -14.86 -14.42 0.64
N ARG A 512 -13.84 -15.24 0.94
CA ARG A 512 -12.48 -15.07 0.42
C ARG A 512 -12.29 -15.74 -0.96
N PRO A 513 -11.44 -15.15 -1.82
CA PRO A 513 -11.14 -15.74 -3.12
C PRO A 513 -10.41 -17.09 -2.97
N LEU A 514 -10.54 -18.00 -3.94
CA LEU A 514 -9.93 -19.34 -3.85
C LEU A 514 -8.39 -19.30 -3.80
N GLY A 515 -7.78 -18.58 -4.73
CA GLY A 515 -6.34 -18.55 -4.95
C GLY A 515 -6.01 -17.79 -6.23
N ALA A 516 -4.72 -17.64 -6.53
CA ALA A 516 -4.26 -16.98 -7.75
C ALA A 516 -3.30 -17.84 -8.57
N SER A 517 -3.31 -17.59 -9.87
CA SER A 517 -2.30 -18.08 -10.82
C SER A 517 -1.60 -16.90 -11.50
N LEU A 518 -0.34 -17.07 -11.88
CA LEU A 518 0.43 -16.08 -12.63
C LEU A 518 0.60 -16.56 -14.08
N PRO A 519 -0.13 -15.98 -15.05
CA PRO A 519 0.01 -16.38 -16.45
C PRO A 519 1.41 -16.04 -16.99
N PRO A 520 2.02 -16.86 -17.87
CA PRO A 520 3.40 -16.68 -18.32
C PRO A 520 3.69 -15.33 -19.02
N GLN A 521 2.66 -14.68 -19.56
CA GLN A 521 2.75 -13.39 -20.26
C GLN A 521 2.21 -12.21 -19.44
N SER A 522 1.88 -12.40 -18.16
CA SER A 522 1.19 -11.39 -17.33
C SER A 522 1.92 -11.17 -16.01
N LEU A 523 2.13 -9.90 -15.63
CA LEU A 523 2.69 -9.48 -14.34
C LEU A 523 1.61 -9.27 -13.27
N SER A 524 0.52 -10.03 -13.35
CA SER A 524 -0.69 -9.81 -12.55
C SER A 524 -1.25 -11.14 -12.09
N ASN A 525 -1.43 -11.28 -10.78
CA ASN A 525 -1.96 -12.48 -10.14
C ASN A 525 -3.45 -12.57 -10.45
N ARG A 526 -3.83 -13.49 -11.34
CA ARG A 526 -5.23 -13.67 -11.74
C ARG A 526 -5.94 -14.59 -10.76
N LEU A 527 -7.17 -14.23 -10.42
CA LEU A 527 -8.06 -15.06 -9.64
C LEU A 527 -8.33 -16.40 -10.37
N VAL A 528 -8.19 -17.51 -9.66
CA VAL A 528 -8.57 -18.85 -10.16
C VAL A 528 -10.08 -18.98 -10.13
N LYS A 529 -10.68 -19.44 -11.23
CA LYS A 529 -12.14 -19.61 -11.36
C LYS A 529 -12.60 -20.98 -10.86
N ASN A 530 -13.83 -21.06 -10.34
CA ASN A 530 -14.41 -22.31 -9.83
C ASN A 530 -14.47 -23.44 -10.87
N ASP A 531 -14.61 -23.10 -12.16
CA ASP A 531 -14.69 -24.08 -13.26
C ASP A 531 -13.32 -24.63 -13.70
N GLU A 532 -12.21 -24.10 -13.16
CA GLU A 532 -10.83 -24.51 -13.44
C GLU A 532 -10.29 -25.50 -12.38
N HIS A 533 -11.18 -26.13 -11.61
CA HIS A 533 -10.81 -27.27 -10.75
C HIS A 533 -10.36 -28.44 -11.65
N PRO A 534 -9.16 -29.01 -11.44
CA PRO A 534 -8.78 -30.25 -12.10
C PRO A 534 -9.80 -31.35 -11.76
N GLU A 535 -10.20 -32.14 -12.74
CA GLU A 535 -11.00 -33.35 -12.48
C GLU A 535 -10.28 -34.23 -11.44
N GLU A 536 -11.03 -34.93 -10.56
CA GLU A 536 -10.50 -35.73 -9.43
C GLU A 536 -9.39 -36.75 -9.77
N GLN A 537 -9.11 -36.98 -11.06
CA GLN A 537 -8.04 -37.86 -11.54
C GLN A 537 -6.65 -37.20 -11.61
N ASP A 538 -6.53 -35.87 -11.67
CA ASP A 538 -5.24 -35.17 -11.65
C ASP A 538 -4.85 -34.79 -10.21
N LYS A 539 -4.29 -35.77 -9.48
CA LYS A 539 -3.69 -35.57 -8.15
C LYS A 539 -2.34 -34.86 -8.23
N ASP A 540 -2.28 -33.66 -8.82
CA ASP A 540 -1.07 -32.85 -8.73
C ASP A 540 -1.01 -32.15 -7.37
N TRP A 541 -0.20 -32.72 -6.47
CA TRP A 541 -0.09 -32.32 -5.06
C TRP A 541 0.46 -30.88 -4.89
N SER A 542 1.14 -30.36 -5.91
CA SER A 542 1.74 -29.01 -5.98
C SER A 542 0.70 -27.88 -5.94
N LEU A 543 -0.54 -28.15 -6.37
CA LEU A 543 -1.62 -27.17 -6.47
C LEU A 543 -2.51 -27.10 -5.22
N SER A 544 -2.16 -27.84 -4.16
CA SER A 544 -2.94 -27.92 -2.92
C SER A 544 -3.21 -26.57 -2.24
N HIS A 545 -2.30 -25.59 -2.36
CA HIS A 545 -2.49 -24.22 -1.86
C HIS A 545 -3.54 -23.44 -2.64
N THR A 546 -3.52 -23.59 -3.96
CA THR A 546 -4.33 -22.81 -4.91
C THR A 546 -5.81 -23.20 -4.82
N TYR A 547 -6.10 -24.46 -4.47
CA TYR A 547 -7.46 -25.02 -4.42
C TYR A 547 -8.03 -25.23 -3.00
N GLY A 548 -7.38 -24.68 -1.97
CA GLY A 548 -8.00 -24.58 -0.64
C GLY A 548 -7.91 -25.81 0.27
N ASN A 549 -6.96 -26.72 0.03
CA ASN A 549 -6.69 -27.84 0.94
C ASN A 549 -5.98 -27.35 2.20
N GLN A 550 -6.44 -27.82 3.36
CA GLN A 550 -5.91 -27.45 4.67
C GLN A 550 -4.56 -28.13 4.93
N MET A 551 -3.55 -27.35 5.31
CA MET A 551 -2.24 -27.90 5.69
C MET A 551 -2.07 -28.10 7.18
N GLU A 552 -1.40 -29.20 7.56
CA GLU A 552 -1.08 -29.53 8.95
C GLU A 552 0.36 -29.15 9.36
N LYS A 553 1.20 -28.82 8.38
CA LYS A 553 2.62 -28.46 8.53
C LYS A 553 2.97 -27.30 7.59
N PRO A 554 4.06 -26.56 7.84
CA PRO A 554 4.55 -25.54 6.93
C PRO A 554 4.77 -26.09 5.51
N PRO A 555 4.55 -25.25 4.49
CA PRO A 555 4.64 -25.66 3.10
C PRO A 555 6.08 -25.95 2.68
N VAL A 556 6.24 -26.84 1.70
CA VAL A 556 7.52 -27.04 0.99
C VAL A 556 7.66 -26.01 -0.13
N GLU A 557 8.86 -25.87 -0.71
CA GLU A 557 9.14 -24.82 -1.72
C GLU A 557 8.24 -24.96 -2.96
N GLU A 558 7.95 -26.17 -3.42
CA GLU A 558 7.04 -26.43 -4.54
C GLU A 558 5.63 -25.85 -4.29
N GLN A 559 5.18 -25.92 -3.04
CA GLN A 559 3.88 -25.41 -2.63
C GLN A 559 3.90 -23.89 -2.39
N LEU A 560 5.03 -23.33 -1.95
CA LEU A 560 5.19 -21.88 -1.77
C LEU A 560 5.11 -21.14 -3.10
N VAL A 561 5.66 -21.71 -4.18
CA VAL A 561 5.66 -21.11 -5.52
C VAL A 561 4.23 -20.88 -6.05
N THR A 562 3.26 -21.72 -5.64
CA THR A 562 1.85 -21.64 -6.07
C THR A 562 0.94 -20.90 -5.07
N SER A 563 1.51 -20.36 -3.99
CA SER A 563 0.77 -19.80 -2.85
C SER A 563 0.36 -18.33 -2.98
N LEU A 564 0.26 -17.83 -4.23
CA LEU A 564 0.03 -16.43 -4.57
C LEU A 564 -1.33 -15.89 -4.10
N TRP A 565 -1.36 -14.60 -3.74
CA TRP A 565 -2.58 -13.88 -3.40
C TRP A 565 -3.21 -13.25 -4.65
N PRO A 566 -4.54 -13.36 -4.83
CA PRO A 566 -5.26 -12.66 -5.89
C PRO A 566 -5.07 -11.15 -5.84
N GLU A 567 -4.79 -10.56 -6.99
CA GLU A 567 -4.70 -9.10 -7.12
C GLU A 567 -6.10 -8.49 -7.16
N SER A 568 -6.38 -7.53 -6.28
CA SER A 568 -7.69 -6.90 -6.13
C SER A 568 -7.81 -5.59 -6.91
N ASN A 569 -6.81 -4.70 -6.82
CA ASN A 569 -6.80 -3.42 -7.54
C ASN A 569 -5.39 -3.03 -8.02
N LYS A 570 -5.37 -2.21 -9.09
CA LYS A 570 -4.19 -1.46 -9.56
C LYS A 570 -4.44 0.03 -9.35
N LEU A 571 -3.68 0.64 -8.46
CA LEU A 571 -3.80 2.08 -8.17
C LEU A 571 -2.77 2.83 -9.01
N PHE A 572 -3.27 3.64 -9.95
CA PHE A 572 -2.47 4.51 -10.80
C PHE A 572 -2.25 5.87 -10.12
N GLY A 573 -1.42 6.74 -10.71
CA GLY A 573 -1.32 8.15 -10.31
C GLY A 573 0.09 8.72 -10.24
N HIS A 574 1.12 7.88 -10.12
CA HIS A 574 2.51 8.32 -10.13
C HIS A 574 3.11 8.28 -11.55
N GLY A 575 4.04 9.20 -11.82
CA GLY A 575 4.75 9.27 -13.11
C GLY A 575 6.04 8.43 -13.16
N TYR A 576 6.53 8.02 -12.00
CA TYR A 576 7.79 7.31 -11.76
C TYR A 576 7.57 6.13 -10.83
N GLU A 577 8.59 5.29 -10.71
CA GLU A 577 8.62 4.08 -9.90
C GLU A 577 8.35 4.40 -8.42
N LEU A 578 7.52 3.59 -7.77
CA LEU A 578 7.22 3.77 -6.36
C LEU A 578 8.45 3.51 -5.48
N PHE A 579 8.49 4.15 -4.33
CA PHE A 579 9.58 3.98 -3.36
C PHE A 579 9.07 3.72 -1.94
N SER A 580 8.01 4.39 -1.52
CA SER A 580 7.46 4.24 -0.17
C SER A 580 5.94 4.23 -0.18
N ILE A 581 5.35 3.42 0.68
CA ILE A 581 3.92 3.30 0.91
C ILE A 581 3.64 3.26 2.42
N ALA A 582 2.48 3.75 2.83
CA ALA A 582 1.94 3.59 4.17
C ALA A 582 0.42 3.51 4.09
N ALA A 583 -0.18 2.72 4.97
CA ALA A 583 -1.63 2.65 5.12
C ALA A 583 -2.08 3.37 6.39
N ALA A 584 -3.30 3.90 6.33
CA ALA A 584 -4.03 4.35 7.49
C ALA A 584 -4.46 3.16 8.36
N HIS A 585 -4.61 3.38 9.66
CA HIS A 585 -4.92 2.36 10.66
C HIS A 585 -6.41 2.03 10.75
N HIS A 586 -7.28 2.99 10.44
CA HIS A 586 -8.74 2.92 10.63
C HIS A 586 -9.52 3.31 9.37
N SER A 587 -8.86 3.32 8.20
CA SER A 587 -9.51 3.56 6.92
C SER A 587 -8.75 2.91 5.77
N SER A 588 -9.41 2.80 4.62
CA SER A 588 -8.82 2.29 3.38
C SER A 588 -7.80 3.24 2.71
N LEU A 589 -7.34 4.30 3.38
CA LEU A 589 -6.44 5.28 2.78
C LEU A 589 -5.00 4.77 2.72
N LEU A 590 -4.37 4.94 1.54
CA LEU A 590 -2.97 4.69 1.29
C LEU A 590 -2.25 5.99 0.94
N ALA A 591 -1.12 6.24 1.58
CA ALA A 591 -0.19 7.29 1.25
C ALA A 591 1.01 6.72 0.49
N THR A 592 1.33 7.28 -0.67
CA THR A 592 2.34 6.73 -1.59
C THR A 592 3.25 7.83 -2.12
N ALA A 593 4.52 7.50 -2.35
CA ALA A 593 5.48 8.38 -3.02
C ALA A 593 6.38 7.60 -3.98
N CYS A 594 6.82 8.28 -5.04
CA CYS A 594 7.69 7.73 -6.08
C CYS A 594 9.14 8.27 -5.99
N LYS A 595 10.04 7.58 -6.69
CA LYS A 595 11.41 8.05 -6.93
C LYS A 595 11.35 9.38 -7.68
N SER A 596 12.05 10.37 -7.16
CA SER A 596 12.08 11.72 -7.72
C SER A 596 13.40 12.44 -7.48
N GLN A 597 13.82 13.21 -8.50
CA GLN A 597 14.90 14.19 -8.44
C GLN A 597 14.40 15.64 -8.50
N SER A 598 13.09 15.88 -8.42
CA SER A 598 12.49 17.22 -8.48
C SER A 598 11.31 17.38 -7.52
N ALA A 599 11.09 18.63 -7.06
CA ALA A 599 9.97 18.94 -6.16
C ALA A 599 8.60 18.59 -6.76
N LYS A 600 8.43 18.73 -8.08
CA LYS A 600 7.18 18.43 -8.80
C LYS A 600 6.69 16.99 -8.60
N HIS A 601 7.62 16.03 -8.48
CA HIS A 601 7.30 14.61 -8.32
C HIS A 601 7.58 14.09 -6.91
N ALA A 602 8.23 14.89 -6.06
CA ALA A 602 8.48 14.58 -4.66
C ALA A 602 7.27 14.95 -3.79
N VAL A 603 6.13 14.30 -4.07
CA VAL A 603 4.84 14.55 -3.43
C VAL A 603 4.27 13.27 -2.84
N VAL A 604 3.51 13.39 -1.75
CA VAL A 604 2.72 12.26 -1.22
C VAL A 604 1.35 12.26 -1.87
N ARG A 605 0.92 11.12 -2.43
CA ARG A 605 -0.43 10.93 -2.96
C ARG A 605 -1.25 10.07 -2.03
N ILE A 606 -2.47 10.52 -1.75
CA ILE A 606 -3.44 9.77 -0.94
C ILE A 606 -4.46 9.13 -1.88
N THR A 607 -4.70 7.83 -1.73
CA THR A 607 -5.63 7.07 -2.55
C THR A 607 -6.44 6.14 -1.66
N ASP A 608 -7.73 6.01 -1.90
CA ASP A 608 -8.55 4.96 -1.31
C ASP A 608 -8.19 3.62 -1.99
N ALA A 609 -7.65 2.68 -1.22
CA ALA A 609 -7.15 1.40 -1.70
C ALA A 609 -8.25 0.49 -2.26
N ILE A 610 -9.48 0.65 -1.76
CA ILE A 610 -10.62 -0.17 -2.14
C ILE A 610 -11.32 0.44 -3.35
N LYS A 611 -11.60 1.75 -3.29
CA LYS A 611 -12.31 2.46 -4.37
C LYS A 611 -11.41 2.82 -5.56
N GLY A 612 -10.09 2.85 -5.37
CA GLY A 612 -9.14 3.26 -6.38
C GLY A 612 -9.12 4.76 -6.68
N VAL A 613 -9.74 5.58 -5.83
CA VAL A 613 -9.93 7.02 -6.07
C VAL A 613 -8.90 7.83 -5.29
N HIS A 614 -8.26 8.79 -5.96
CA HIS A 614 -7.35 9.73 -5.32
C HIS A 614 -8.10 10.73 -4.43
N TYR A 615 -7.54 10.99 -3.25
CA TYR A 615 -8.07 11.94 -2.29
C TYR A 615 -7.34 13.28 -2.37
N GLY A 616 -8.05 14.32 -2.80
CA GLY A 616 -7.53 15.69 -2.87
C GLY A 616 -6.36 15.88 -3.83
N ASN A 617 -5.61 16.97 -3.61
CA ASN A 617 -4.40 17.28 -4.36
C ASN A 617 -3.19 16.56 -3.76
N PRO A 618 -2.14 16.24 -4.55
CA PRO A 618 -0.88 15.72 -4.03
C PRO A 618 -0.30 16.63 -2.94
N LEU A 619 0.21 16.03 -1.88
CA LEU A 619 0.76 16.74 -0.72
C LEU A 619 2.21 17.12 -1.00
N GLU A 620 2.44 18.40 -1.26
CA GLU A 620 3.75 18.98 -1.58
C GLU A 620 4.54 19.32 -0.31
N GLY A 621 5.87 19.29 -0.41
CA GLY A 621 6.74 19.65 0.72
C GLY A 621 8.17 19.12 0.64
N HIS A 622 8.49 18.30 -0.36
CA HIS A 622 9.82 17.72 -0.56
C HIS A 622 10.40 18.12 -1.91
N ALA A 623 11.74 18.11 -2.01
CA ALA A 623 12.45 18.42 -3.26
C ALA A 623 12.98 17.17 -3.99
N LEU A 624 13.15 16.05 -3.29
CA LEU A 624 13.68 14.79 -3.80
C LEU A 624 12.85 13.62 -3.23
N THR A 625 13.18 12.39 -3.65
CA THR A 625 12.56 11.13 -3.21
C THR A 625 12.26 11.10 -1.70
N ILE A 626 10.99 10.87 -1.38
CA ILE A 626 10.50 10.64 -0.03
C ILE A 626 10.80 9.17 0.30
N THR A 627 11.49 8.93 1.41
CA THR A 627 11.98 7.58 1.74
C THR A 627 11.10 6.82 2.72
N ARG A 628 10.32 7.55 3.52
CA ARG A 628 9.37 6.99 4.48
C ARG A 628 8.13 7.88 4.61
N ILE A 629 6.99 7.22 4.78
CA ILE A 629 5.70 7.82 5.06
C ILE A 629 5.10 7.03 6.23
N GLN A 630 4.37 7.69 7.13
CA GLN A 630 3.67 7.02 8.22
C GLN A 630 2.42 7.83 8.58
N PHE A 631 1.30 7.16 8.80
CA PHE A 631 0.13 7.78 9.43
C PHE A 631 0.33 7.87 10.95
N SER A 632 -0.24 8.89 11.60
CA SER A 632 -0.39 8.85 13.06
C SER A 632 -1.37 7.75 13.46
N PRO A 633 -1.32 7.24 14.71
CA PRO A 633 -2.22 6.18 15.16
C PRO A 633 -3.73 6.51 15.03
N ASP A 634 -4.10 7.78 14.99
CA ASP A 634 -5.48 8.28 14.84
C ASP A 634 -5.85 8.69 13.39
N ASP A 635 -4.96 8.44 12.43
CA ASP A 635 -5.05 8.82 11.01
C ASP A 635 -5.26 10.31 10.73
N GLN A 636 -5.07 11.19 11.73
CA GLN A 636 -5.24 12.63 11.56
C GLN A 636 -4.02 13.31 10.95
N LEU A 637 -2.84 12.69 11.06
CA LEU A 637 -1.58 13.23 10.58
C LEU A 637 -0.88 12.24 9.65
N ILE A 638 -0.13 12.79 8.70
CA ILE A 638 0.78 12.02 7.86
C ILE A 638 2.16 12.62 8.01
N LEU A 639 3.11 11.80 8.44
CA LEU A 639 4.52 12.12 8.48
C LEU A 639 5.18 11.68 7.17
N SER A 640 5.99 12.55 6.57
CA SER A 640 6.81 12.21 5.41
C SER A 640 8.26 12.65 5.62
N LEU A 641 9.19 11.76 5.30
CA LEU A 641 10.61 11.92 5.61
C LEU A 641 11.50 11.83 4.37
N LYS A 642 12.56 12.62 4.41
CA LYS A 642 13.71 12.55 3.51
C LYS A 642 14.99 12.29 4.32
N PRO A 643 15.99 11.53 3.82
CA PRO A 643 17.23 11.25 4.54
C PRO A 643 18.09 12.47 4.91
N SER A 644 17.80 13.68 4.39
CA SER A 644 18.67 14.86 4.53
C SER A 644 18.06 16.05 5.28
N SER A 645 17.31 15.81 6.37
CA SER A 645 16.92 16.80 7.42
C SER A 645 15.56 17.53 7.29
N PHE A 646 14.72 17.27 6.29
CA PHE A 646 13.38 17.88 6.20
C PHE A 646 12.28 16.86 6.45
N THR A 647 11.49 17.13 7.48
CA THR A 647 10.31 16.37 7.90
C THR A 647 9.09 17.22 7.64
N THR A 648 8.11 16.69 6.91
CA THR A 648 6.84 17.38 6.66
C THR A 648 5.71 16.59 7.29
N ILE A 649 4.88 17.28 8.06
CA ILE A 649 3.67 16.73 8.69
C ILE A 649 2.46 17.36 8.01
N PHE A 650 1.57 16.51 7.49
CA PHE A 650 0.29 16.92 6.93
C PHE A 650 -0.82 16.60 7.93
N ARG A 651 -1.90 17.40 7.94
CA ARG A 651 -3.07 17.19 8.79
C ARG A 651 -4.32 17.02 7.94
N ARG A 652 -5.14 16.03 8.27
CA ARG A 652 -6.45 15.80 7.64
C ARG A 652 -7.39 16.94 8.00
N MET A 653 -7.99 17.56 6.99
CA MET A 653 -9.05 18.57 7.13
C MET A 653 -10.38 17.92 6.74
N SER A 654 -11.36 17.87 7.64
CA SER A 654 -12.69 17.35 7.31
C SER A 654 -13.44 18.33 6.42
N THR A 655 -13.74 17.97 5.17
CA THR A 655 -14.84 18.61 4.43
C THR A 655 -16.13 17.94 4.88
N GLY A 656 -16.94 18.60 5.70
CA GLY A 656 -18.22 18.06 6.20
C GLY A 656 -19.21 17.72 5.07
N ARG A 657 -20.30 17.01 5.38
CA ARG A 657 -21.36 16.64 4.41
C ARG A 657 -21.87 17.87 3.65
N GLU A 658 -22.25 17.70 2.39
CA GLU A 658 -22.81 18.79 1.60
C GLU A 658 -24.23 19.14 2.06
N VAL A 659 -24.53 20.44 2.13
CA VAL A 659 -25.84 20.94 2.60
C VAL A 659 -26.60 21.53 1.42
N TYR A 660 -27.79 21.00 1.20
CA TYR A 660 -28.72 21.41 0.17
C TYR A 660 -29.96 22.06 0.79
N ILE A 661 -30.67 22.86 -0.01
CA ILE A 661 -31.93 23.51 0.36
C ILE A 661 -33.02 22.93 -0.54
N ALA A 662 -34.01 22.27 0.05
CA ALA A 662 -35.13 21.65 -0.66
C ALA A 662 -36.25 22.65 -0.96
N ALA A 663 -36.53 23.57 -0.04
CA ALA A 663 -37.48 24.66 -0.25
C ALA A 663 -37.14 25.87 0.63
N ALA A 664 -37.62 27.04 0.23
CA ALA A 664 -37.44 28.31 0.93
C ALA A 664 -38.70 29.15 0.75
N GLN A 665 -39.39 29.52 1.83
CA GLN A 665 -40.70 30.20 1.82
C GLN A 665 -40.78 31.25 2.92
N ARG A 666 -41.63 32.27 2.74
CA ARG A 666 -41.86 33.33 3.73
C ARG A 666 -43.29 33.82 3.74
N THR A 667 -43.75 34.37 4.86
CA THR A 667 -44.99 35.13 4.89
C THR A 667 -44.80 36.48 4.19
N PRO A 668 -45.89 37.16 3.82
CA PRO A 668 -45.85 38.60 3.62
C PRO A 668 -45.34 39.31 4.87
N ILE A 669 -44.75 40.48 4.67
CA ILE A 669 -44.30 41.38 5.71
C ILE A 669 -45.34 42.48 5.87
N ALA A 670 -45.89 42.60 7.08
CA ALA A 670 -46.84 43.66 7.41
C ALA A 670 -46.17 44.77 8.21
N SER A 671 -46.72 45.98 8.12
CA SER A 671 -46.30 47.09 8.97
C SER A 671 -46.66 46.82 10.43
N ILE A 672 -45.96 47.46 11.36
CA ILE A 672 -46.37 47.48 12.77
C ILE A 672 -47.82 47.94 12.92
N ASN A 673 -48.60 47.22 13.71
CA ASN A 673 -50.05 47.39 13.88
C ASN A 673 -50.85 47.30 12.56
N GLY A 674 -50.29 46.66 11.53
CA GLY A 674 -50.87 46.49 10.21
C GLY A 674 -51.63 45.18 10.04
N ALA A 675 -51.54 44.60 8.83
CA ALA A 675 -52.37 43.46 8.42
C ALA A 675 -52.18 42.18 9.26
N LEU A 676 -50.99 41.98 9.85
CA LEU A 676 -50.64 40.79 10.64
C LEU A 676 -50.59 41.03 12.15
N ALA A 677 -51.03 42.19 12.64
CA ALA A 677 -50.83 42.61 14.02
C ALA A 677 -51.46 41.67 15.08
N THR A 678 -52.51 40.92 14.72
CA THR A 678 -53.17 39.97 15.62
C THR A 678 -52.56 38.56 15.59
N VAL A 679 -51.56 38.33 14.75
CA VAL A 679 -50.89 37.04 14.58
C VAL A 679 -49.56 37.06 15.31
N THR A 680 -49.35 36.10 16.20
CA THR A 680 -48.10 36.00 16.99
C THR A 680 -46.92 35.51 16.14
N ALA A 681 -45.69 35.77 16.57
CA ALA A 681 -44.49 35.33 15.85
C ALA A 681 -44.47 33.79 15.59
N PRO A 682 -44.77 32.91 16.57
CA PRO A 682 -44.87 31.47 16.31
C PRO A 682 -45.93 31.10 15.28
N GLN A 683 -47.09 31.75 15.27
CA GLN A 683 -48.14 31.49 14.28
C GLN A 683 -47.70 31.87 12.86
N LEU A 684 -46.95 32.97 12.70
CA LEU A 684 -46.32 33.31 11.42
C LEU A 684 -45.28 32.26 11.01
N GLY A 685 -44.46 31.80 11.96
CA GLY A 685 -43.51 30.71 11.75
C GLY A 685 -44.18 29.42 11.27
N VAL A 686 -45.32 29.06 11.86
CA VAL A 686 -46.12 27.88 11.45
C VAL A 686 -46.52 27.96 9.98
N VAL A 687 -47.00 29.13 9.53
CA VAL A 687 -47.42 29.34 8.13
C VAL A 687 -46.22 29.16 7.19
N ALA A 688 -45.08 29.77 7.51
CA ALA A 688 -43.88 29.65 6.69
C ALA A 688 -43.37 28.20 6.60
N VAL A 689 -43.32 27.48 7.73
CA VAL A 689 -42.86 26.09 7.79
C VAL A 689 -43.79 25.15 7.02
N LYS A 690 -45.12 25.30 7.16
CA LYS A 690 -46.08 24.47 6.42
C LYS A 690 -45.90 24.62 4.92
N LYS A 691 -45.75 25.86 4.43
CA LYS A 691 -45.53 26.12 3.01
C LYS A 691 -44.18 25.58 2.52
N ALA A 692 -43.13 25.74 3.32
CA ALA A 692 -41.81 25.22 2.97
C ALA A 692 -41.80 23.68 2.90
N LEU A 693 -42.44 22.99 3.84
CA LEU A 693 -42.56 21.53 3.82
C LEU A 693 -43.36 21.05 2.61
N GLU A 694 -44.52 21.66 2.34
CA GLU A 694 -45.34 21.37 1.17
C GLU A 694 -44.52 21.47 -0.13
N ASN A 695 -43.80 22.58 -0.32
CA ASN A 695 -43.01 22.81 -1.54
C ASN A 695 -41.74 21.95 -1.60
N SER A 696 -41.21 21.51 -0.46
CA SER A 696 -40.00 20.67 -0.42
C SER A 696 -40.25 19.23 -0.84
N GLY A 697 -41.47 18.73 -0.66
CA GLY A 697 -41.80 17.30 -0.78
C GLY A 697 -41.20 16.42 0.31
N VAL A 698 -40.51 16.99 1.30
CA VAL A 698 -39.90 16.24 2.41
C VAL A 698 -41.00 15.76 3.37
N PRO A 699 -41.05 14.45 3.69
CA PRO A 699 -41.98 13.92 4.68
C PRO A 699 -41.77 14.54 6.06
N ALA A 700 -42.88 14.81 6.78
CA ALA A 700 -42.83 15.44 8.10
C ALA A 700 -42.07 14.60 9.14
N ASP A 701 -42.09 13.27 9.00
CA ASP A 701 -41.38 12.31 9.85
C ASP A 701 -39.88 12.18 9.54
N ALA A 702 -39.44 12.70 8.38
CA ALA A 702 -38.02 12.77 8.05
C ALA A 702 -37.32 13.98 8.69
N VAL A 703 -38.07 15.00 9.13
CA VAL A 703 -37.51 16.19 9.79
C VAL A 703 -37.06 15.82 11.20
N GLU A 704 -35.85 16.21 11.58
CA GLU A 704 -35.28 15.84 12.87
C GLU A 704 -35.17 17.02 13.84
N GLU A 705 -34.97 18.23 13.31
CA GLU A 705 -34.70 19.41 14.14
C GLU A 705 -35.13 20.72 13.47
N LEU A 706 -35.46 21.73 14.29
CA LEU A 706 -35.83 23.06 13.84
C LEU A 706 -35.06 24.18 14.58
N TYR A 707 -34.41 25.06 13.82
CA TYR A 707 -33.77 26.27 14.34
C TYR A 707 -34.51 27.52 13.85
N PHE A 708 -35.04 28.34 14.77
CA PHE A 708 -35.77 29.55 14.41
C PHE A 708 -35.24 30.79 15.12
N GLY A 709 -34.89 31.81 14.33
CA GLY A 709 -34.51 33.12 14.82
C GLY A 709 -35.72 33.90 15.36
N GLN A 710 -35.62 34.44 16.58
CA GLN A 710 -36.59 35.40 17.14
C GLN A 710 -35.89 36.27 18.18
N VAL A 711 -35.99 37.59 18.06
CA VAL A 711 -35.31 38.52 18.97
C VAL A 711 -36.22 38.89 20.14
N LEU A 712 -37.44 39.32 19.86
CA LEU A 712 -38.38 39.78 20.87
C LEU A 712 -39.23 38.60 21.35
N GLN A 713 -38.72 37.85 22.32
CA GLN A 713 -39.34 36.61 22.81
C GLN A 713 -40.29 36.82 23.99
N ALA A 714 -40.22 37.99 24.64
CA ALA A 714 -41.03 38.29 25.80
C ALA A 714 -42.53 38.23 25.47
N GLY A 715 -43.30 37.49 26.27
CA GLY A 715 -44.76 37.36 26.08
C GLY A 715 -45.21 36.36 25.01
N CYS A 716 -44.31 35.73 24.26
CA CYS A 716 -44.65 34.75 23.23
C CYS A 716 -44.93 33.32 23.76
N GLY A 717 -44.84 33.10 25.07
CA GLY A 717 -44.97 31.77 25.68
C GLY A 717 -43.68 30.96 25.68
N GLN A 718 -43.73 29.75 26.25
CA GLN A 718 -42.56 28.89 26.38
C GLN A 718 -42.12 28.33 25.02
N SER A 719 -40.80 28.28 24.80
CA SER A 719 -40.16 27.67 23.63
C SER A 719 -40.79 28.03 22.28
N PRO A 720 -40.70 29.30 21.82
CA PRO A 720 -41.35 29.75 20.58
C PRO A 720 -41.06 28.88 19.35
N ALA A 721 -39.83 28.41 19.14
CA ALA A 721 -39.49 27.51 18.04
C ALA A 721 -40.22 26.15 18.13
N ARG A 722 -40.39 25.63 19.35
CA ARG A 722 -41.13 24.40 19.59
C ARG A 722 -42.64 24.57 19.33
N GLN A 723 -43.19 25.76 19.60
CA GLN A 723 -44.57 26.08 19.20
C GLN A 723 -44.74 26.03 17.68
N VAL A 724 -43.71 26.44 16.92
CA VAL A 724 -43.71 26.30 15.45
C VAL A 724 -43.72 24.83 15.04
N VAL A 725 -42.84 23.99 15.60
CA VAL A 725 -42.80 22.55 15.30
C VAL A 725 -44.18 21.90 15.47
N ILE A 726 -44.76 22.05 16.66
CA ILE A 726 -46.06 21.44 16.99
C ILE A 726 -47.19 22.05 16.15
N GLY A 727 -47.21 23.38 15.99
CA GLY A 727 -48.23 24.07 15.20
C GLY A 727 -48.18 23.74 13.71
N SER A 728 -47.00 23.36 13.21
CA SER A 728 -46.79 22.92 11.83
C SER A 728 -47.23 21.49 11.56
N GLY A 729 -47.52 20.69 12.59
CA GLY A 729 -47.90 19.29 12.46
C GLY A 729 -46.72 18.34 12.31
N LEU A 730 -45.51 18.77 12.70
CA LEU A 730 -44.34 17.90 12.78
C LEU A 730 -44.45 16.95 14.00
N PRO A 731 -43.80 15.77 13.97
CA PRO A 731 -43.82 14.84 15.08
C PRO A 731 -43.30 15.43 16.40
N ASP A 732 -43.83 14.92 17.51
CA ASP A 732 -43.39 15.33 18.85
C ASP A 732 -41.90 15.04 19.12
N SER A 733 -41.28 14.13 18.36
CA SER A 733 -39.86 13.82 18.45
C SER A 733 -38.94 14.89 17.86
N VAL A 734 -39.44 15.84 17.06
CA VAL A 734 -38.62 16.83 16.33
C VAL A 734 -38.12 17.93 17.26
N ASP A 735 -36.82 18.01 17.55
CA ASP A 735 -36.31 19.01 18.50
C ASP A 735 -36.38 20.44 17.93
N ALA A 736 -36.36 21.46 18.80
CA ALA A 736 -36.49 22.85 18.39
C ALA A 736 -35.72 23.84 19.28
N THR A 737 -34.97 24.74 18.64
CA THR A 737 -34.20 25.78 19.34
C THR A 737 -34.52 27.17 18.80
N THR A 738 -34.84 28.11 19.71
CA THR A 738 -35.01 29.54 19.40
C THR A 738 -33.67 30.27 19.50
N ILE A 739 -33.27 30.94 18.41
CA ILE A 739 -31.98 31.61 18.27
C ILE A 739 -32.15 33.13 18.37
N ASN A 740 -31.31 33.79 19.16
CA ASN A 740 -31.23 35.25 19.19
C ASN A 740 -29.79 35.71 18.91
N LYS A 741 -29.60 36.25 17.70
CA LYS A 741 -28.44 37.03 17.26
C LYS A 741 -28.90 38.38 16.69
N VAL A 742 -29.89 39.00 17.36
CA VAL A 742 -30.57 40.24 16.94
C VAL A 742 -31.02 40.11 15.47
N CYS A 743 -30.78 41.11 14.61
CA CYS A 743 -31.20 41.09 13.21
C CYS A 743 -30.67 39.88 12.41
N ALA A 744 -29.54 39.29 12.80
CA ALA A 744 -28.94 38.14 12.13
C ALA A 744 -29.54 36.79 12.57
N SER A 745 -30.54 36.76 13.45
CA SER A 745 -31.07 35.54 14.05
C SER A 745 -31.52 34.51 13.02
N GLY A 746 -32.32 34.91 12.03
CA GLY A 746 -32.80 34.00 10.98
C GLY A 746 -31.68 33.39 10.13
N MET A 747 -30.64 34.17 9.80
CA MET A 747 -29.48 33.65 9.07
C MET A 747 -28.61 32.76 9.96
N LYS A 748 -28.47 33.11 11.25
CA LYS A 748 -27.72 32.30 12.20
C LYS A 748 -28.37 30.94 12.43
N ALA A 749 -29.70 30.88 12.42
CA ALA A 749 -30.45 29.63 12.48
C ALA A 749 -30.13 28.71 11.27
N ILE A 750 -30.07 29.26 10.05
CA ILE A 750 -29.63 28.52 8.85
C ILE A 750 -28.20 28.00 9.01
N ASN A 751 -27.30 28.85 9.50
CA ASN A 751 -25.91 28.49 9.74
C ASN A 751 -25.76 27.32 10.71
N LEU A 752 -26.51 27.31 11.82
CA LEU A 752 -26.50 26.24 12.81
C LEU A 752 -27.10 24.94 12.27
N GLY A 753 -28.25 25.01 11.58
CA GLY A 753 -28.84 23.83 10.93
C GLY A 753 -27.90 23.21 9.90
N ALA A 754 -27.23 24.04 9.09
CA ALA A 754 -26.22 23.57 8.14
C ALA A 754 -24.98 22.97 8.82
N GLN A 755 -24.57 23.47 9.99
CA GLN A 755 -23.46 22.89 10.76
C GLN A 755 -23.80 21.49 11.27
N SER A 756 -25.00 21.29 11.82
CA SER A 756 -25.47 19.98 12.27
C SER A 756 -25.47 18.94 11.15
N ILE A 757 -25.94 19.32 9.95
CA ILE A 757 -25.87 18.46 8.75
C ILE A 757 -24.42 18.17 8.34
N ARG A 758 -23.54 19.18 8.30
CA ARG A 758 -22.12 19.02 7.93
C ARG A 758 -21.38 18.07 8.87
N LEU A 759 -21.71 18.10 10.16
CA LEU A 759 -21.17 17.21 11.19
C LEU A 759 -21.78 15.81 11.13
N GLY A 760 -22.90 15.65 10.43
CA GLY A 760 -23.59 14.39 10.27
C GLY A 760 -24.45 13.98 11.47
N GLU A 761 -24.78 14.96 12.33
CA GLU A 761 -25.66 14.76 13.50
C GLU A 761 -27.14 14.70 13.10
N ARG A 762 -27.48 15.33 11.97
CA ARG A 762 -28.81 15.40 11.36
C ARG A 762 -28.69 15.32 9.84
N ASP A 763 -29.74 14.88 9.18
CA ASP A 763 -29.87 14.82 7.73
C ASP A 763 -30.92 15.80 7.21
N VAL A 764 -32.00 16.07 7.97
CA VAL A 764 -33.05 17.03 7.60
C VAL A 764 -33.33 18.01 8.73
N VAL A 765 -33.11 19.30 8.46
CA VAL A 765 -33.28 20.38 9.44
C VAL A 765 -34.09 21.52 8.84
N ILE A 766 -35.08 22.03 9.57
CA ILE A 766 -35.79 23.24 9.17
C ILE A 766 -35.11 24.44 9.84
N ALA A 767 -34.76 25.46 9.07
CA ALA A 767 -34.13 26.66 9.60
C ALA A 767 -34.81 27.93 9.09
N GLY A 768 -34.93 28.94 9.93
CA GLY A 768 -35.64 30.16 9.55
C GLY A 768 -35.66 31.22 10.64
N GLY A 769 -36.63 32.11 10.54
CA GLY A 769 -36.80 33.21 11.48
C GLY A 769 -38.22 33.75 11.49
N MET A 770 -38.61 34.33 12.61
CA MET A 770 -39.93 34.90 12.84
C MET A 770 -39.82 36.09 13.77
N GLU A 771 -40.67 37.09 13.55
CA GLU A 771 -40.82 38.20 14.48
C GLU A 771 -42.25 38.76 14.38
N SER A 772 -42.79 39.17 15.53
CA SER A 772 -43.96 40.03 15.55
C SER A 772 -43.69 41.21 16.49
N MET A 773 -43.26 42.32 15.89
CA MET A 773 -43.00 43.55 16.62
C MET A 773 -44.31 44.19 17.10
N SER A 774 -45.44 43.95 16.42
CA SER A 774 -46.77 44.40 16.88
C SER A 774 -47.19 43.78 18.21
N ASN A 775 -46.73 42.55 18.50
CA ASN A 775 -47.06 41.81 19.73
C ASN A 775 -46.00 41.94 20.82
N ALA A 776 -44.93 42.72 20.60
CA ALA A 776 -43.89 42.94 21.61
C ALA A 776 -44.44 43.71 22.82
N PRO A 777 -44.25 43.24 24.06
CA PRO A 777 -44.84 43.85 25.24
C PRO A 777 -44.03 45.04 25.75
N TYR A 778 -44.66 45.86 26.59
CA TYR A 778 -43.94 46.73 27.52
C TYR A 778 -43.52 45.93 28.75
N LEU A 779 -42.25 46.01 29.13
CA LEU A 779 -41.63 45.30 30.24
C LEU A 779 -41.64 46.16 31.51
N LEU A 780 -42.04 45.55 32.63
CA LEU A 780 -41.90 46.14 33.96
C LEU A 780 -40.87 45.31 34.76
N PRO A 781 -39.68 45.86 35.07
CA PRO A 781 -38.69 45.15 35.87
C PRO A 781 -39.26 44.67 37.20
N ARG A 782 -38.90 43.45 37.60
CA ARG A 782 -39.35 42.88 38.87
C ARG A 782 -38.73 43.66 40.04
N GLN A 783 -39.54 44.48 40.69
CA GLN A 783 -39.13 45.29 41.84
C GLN A 783 -40.26 45.39 42.86
N LYS A 784 -39.93 45.78 44.10
CA LYS A 784 -40.95 46.17 45.08
C LYS A 784 -41.71 47.36 44.51
N ALA A 785 -43.04 47.31 44.50
CA ALA A 785 -43.86 48.37 43.93
C ALA A 785 -43.50 49.71 44.59
N PRO A 786 -42.96 50.69 43.82
CA PRO A 786 -42.69 52.01 44.38
C PRO A 786 -44.00 52.72 44.69
N VAL A 787 -44.04 53.53 45.75
CA VAL A 787 -45.16 54.45 45.98
C VAL A 787 -45.01 55.60 44.98
N GLY A 788 -45.91 55.69 43.98
CA GLY A 788 -45.88 56.73 42.94
C GLY A 788 -45.98 56.17 41.52
N HIS A 789 -45.36 56.86 40.56
CA HIS A 789 -45.31 56.45 39.15
C HIS A 789 -44.13 55.49 38.89
N PHE A 790 -44.30 54.58 37.94
CA PHE A 790 -43.24 53.74 37.40
C PHE A 790 -43.20 53.86 35.87
N GLN A 791 -42.03 53.64 35.28
CA GLN A 791 -41.83 53.59 33.84
C GLN A 791 -41.68 52.15 33.38
N THR A 792 -42.29 51.80 32.25
CA THR A 792 -42.08 50.53 31.56
C THR A 792 -41.07 50.71 30.44
N ILE A 793 -40.39 49.62 30.08
CA ILE A 793 -39.45 49.57 28.96
C ILE A 793 -40.20 48.99 27.77
N ASP A 794 -40.23 49.68 26.64
CA ASP A 794 -40.70 49.08 25.37
C ASP A 794 -39.70 48.00 24.94
N ALA A 795 -40.13 46.74 24.82
CA ALA A 795 -39.24 45.65 24.43
C ALA A 795 -38.63 45.86 23.04
N ILE A 796 -39.35 46.51 22.12
CA ILE A 796 -38.84 46.79 20.76
C ILE A 796 -37.59 47.66 20.86
N VAL A 797 -37.69 48.77 21.61
CA VAL A 797 -36.57 49.70 21.77
C VAL A 797 -35.50 49.10 22.67
N GLY A 798 -35.88 48.64 23.86
CA GLY A 798 -34.96 48.20 24.91
C GLY A 798 -34.14 46.97 24.54
N ASP A 799 -34.80 45.92 24.04
CA ASP A 799 -34.13 44.65 23.74
C ASP A 799 -33.73 44.52 22.26
N GLY A 800 -34.42 45.22 21.36
CA GLY A 800 -34.22 45.12 19.91
C GLY A 800 -33.30 46.19 19.31
N LEU A 801 -33.48 47.47 19.68
CA LEU A 801 -32.98 48.61 18.91
C LEU A 801 -32.07 49.59 19.70
N TRP A 802 -31.72 49.27 20.94
CA TRP A 802 -30.85 50.09 21.78
C TRP A 802 -29.44 49.52 21.89
N ASP A 803 -28.42 50.31 21.58
CA ASP A 803 -27.03 49.93 21.81
C ASP A 803 -26.68 50.16 23.27
N VAL A 804 -26.52 49.07 24.02
CA VAL A 804 -26.27 49.12 25.46
C VAL A 804 -24.91 49.74 25.84
N TYR A 805 -23.94 49.73 24.93
CA TYR A 805 -22.57 50.15 25.21
C TYR A 805 -22.36 51.65 24.99
N ASN A 806 -22.94 52.18 23.92
CA ASN A 806 -22.89 53.61 23.58
C ASN A 806 -24.12 54.36 24.08
N ASN A 807 -25.13 53.65 24.60
CA ASN A 807 -26.38 54.18 25.12
C ASN A 807 -27.10 55.08 24.12
N VAL A 808 -27.25 54.58 22.89
CA VAL A 808 -27.91 55.27 21.77
C VAL A 808 -28.77 54.30 20.96
N HIS A 809 -29.69 54.83 20.16
CA HIS A 809 -30.49 54.03 19.23
C HIS A 809 -29.63 53.52 18.07
N MET A 810 -29.98 52.37 17.46
CA MET A 810 -29.28 51.83 16.27
C MET A 810 -29.14 52.84 15.13
N GLY A 811 -30.09 53.77 15.00
CA GLY A 811 -30.05 54.85 14.01
C GLY A 811 -28.87 55.82 14.21
N ASN A 812 -28.46 56.09 15.45
CA ASN A 812 -27.27 56.90 15.73
C ASN A 812 -25.97 56.18 15.33
N CYS A 813 -25.93 54.86 15.43
CA CYS A 813 -24.81 54.07 14.91
C CYS A 813 -24.75 54.14 13.37
N ALA A 814 -25.90 54.15 12.69
CA ALA A 814 -25.96 54.35 11.25
C ALA A 814 -25.44 55.74 10.83
N GLU A 815 -25.75 56.80 11.58
CA GLU A 815 -25.16 58.15 11.37
C GLU A 815 -23.63 58.14 11.48
N SER A 816 -23.09 57.43 12.47
CA SER A 816 -21.64 57.26 12.65
C SER A 816 -21.00 56.59 11.44
N ALA A 817 -21.59 55.50 10.94
CA ALA A 817 -21.09 54.81 9.75
C ALA A 817 -21.22 55.66 8.47
N ALA A 818 -22.34 56.36 8.29
CA ALA A 818 -22.55 57.26 7.16
C ALA A 818 -21.47 58.34 7.10
N LYS A 819 -21.12 58.93 8.26
CA LYS A 819 -20.03 59.90 8.38
C LYS A 819 -18.66 59.30 8.06
N LYS A 820 -18.38 58.06 8.50
CA LYS A 820 -17.07 57.39 8.25
C LYS A 820 -16.82 57.05 6.77
N PHE A 821 -17.87 56.86 5.99
CA PHE A 821 -17.80 56.44 4.57
C PHE A 821 -18.32 57.51 3.59
N ASP A 822 -18.44 58.76 4.07
CA ASP A 822 -18.93 59.90 3.30
C ASP A 822 -20.23 59.59 2.54
N VAL A 823 -21.16 58.88 3.20
CA VAL A 823 -22.49 58.57 2.66
C VAL A 823 -23.41 59.73 3.01
N THR A 824 -23.79 60.52 2.01
CA THR A 824 -24.57 61.74 2.22
C THR A 824 -26.05 61.43 2.47
N ARG A 825 -26.80 62.44 2.91
CA ARG A 825 -28.27 62.37 3.00
C ARG A 825 -28.90 62.05 1.63
N GLU A 826 -28.40 62.68 0.57
CA GLU A 826 -28.89 62.47 -0.79
C GLU A 826 -28.63 61.04 -1.28
N ASP A 827 -27.46 60.47 -0.98
CA ASP A 827 -27.16 59.07 -1.29
C ASP A 827 -28.17 58.11 -0.64
N GLN A 828 -28.51 58.36 0.63
CA GLN A 828 -29.44 57.50 1.39
C GLN A 828 -30.88 57.62 0.92
N ASP A 829 -31.32 58.84 0.60
CA ASP A 829 -32.68 59.09 0.08
C ASP A 829 -32.84 58.51 -1.32
N ASN A 830 -31.85 58.69 -2.20
CA ASN A 830 -31.86 58.10 -3.55
C ASN A 830 -31.89 56.57 -3.49
N TYR A 831 -31.11 55.97 -2.59
CA TYR A 831 -31.15 54.54 -2.35
C TYR A 831 -32.52 54.07 -1.84
N ALA A 832 -33.12 54.79 -0.90
CA ALA A 832 -34.44 54.46 -0.36
C ALA A 832 -35.52 54.51 -1.46
N ILE A 833 -35.56 55.59 -2.24
CA ILE A 833 -36.48 55.73 -3.38
C ILE A 833 -36.33 54.56 -4.35
N GLU A 834 -35.09 54.17 -4.64
CA GLU A 834 -34.82 53.04 -5.52
C GLU A 834 -35.26 51.70 -4.91
N SER A 835 -35.05 51.47 -3.61
CA SER A 835 -35.53 50.27 -2.92
C SER A 835 -37.06 50.15 -2.98
N TYR A 836 -37.80 51.24 -2.74
CA TYR A 836 -39.26 51.28 -2.90
C TYR A 836 -39.71 51.02 -4.35
N ARG A 837 -39.02 51.60 -5.35
CA ARG A 837 -39.31 51.36 -6.76
C ARG A 837 -39.07 49.90 -7.15
N ARG A 838 -37.95 49.31 -6.73
CA ARG A 838 -37.60 47.91 -7.00
C ARG A 838 -38.59 46.95 -6.36
N SER A 839 -39.03 47.22 -5.12
CA SER A 839 -40.07 46.40 -4.48
C SER A 839 -41.41 46.50 -5.18
N ALA A 840 -41.85 47.71 -5.56
CA ALA A 840 -43.09 47.90 -6.31
C ALA A 840 -43.04 47.20 -7.69
N ASP A 841 -41.91 47.28 -8.38
CA ASP A 841 -41.68 46.59 -9.66
C ASP A 841 -41.67 45.07 -9.49
N ALA A 842 -40.99 44.55 -8.46
CA ALA A 842 -40.92 43.12 -8.19
C ALA A 842 -42.31 42.53 -7.86
N TRP A 843 -43.11 43.23 -7.05
CA TRP A 843 -44.51 42.86 -6.76
C TRP A 843 -45.39 42.93 -8.02
N LYS A 844 -45.28 44.02 -8.79
CA LYS A 844 -46.05 44.19 -10.03
C LYS A 844 -45.76 43.11 -11.07
N ASN A 845 -44.51 42.63 -11.13
CA ASN A 845 -44.07 41.61 -12.07
C ASN A 845 -44.13 40.17 -11.49
N GLY A 846 -44.77 39.95 -10.35
CA GLY A 846 -44.98 38.61 -9.78
C GLY A 846 -43.71 37.91 -9.28
N ARG A 847 -42.60 38.63 -9.05
CA ARG A 847 -41.30 38.02 -8.68
C ARG A 847 -41.28 37.38 -7.29
N PHE A 848 -42.31 37.62 -6.48
CA PHE A 848 -42.43 37.07 -5.13
C PHE A 848 -43.44 35.92 -5.03
N GLU A 849 -44.14 35.56 -6.11
CA GLU A 849 -45.21 34.56 -6.07
C GLU A 849 -44.72 33.19 -5.57
N GLU A 850 -43.52 32.77 -5.97
CA GLU A 850 -42.93 31.47 -5.59
C GLU A 850 -42.39 31.42 -4.15
N GLU A 851 -42.23 32.58 -3.49
CA GLU A 851 -41.69 32.66 -2.12
C GLU A 851 -42.75 32.93 -1.04
N ILE A 852 -43.99 33.27 -1.41
CA ILE A 852 -45.02 33.74 -0.47
C ILE A 852 -45.91 32.61 0.05
N ALA A 853 -46.00 32.52 1.37
CA ALA A 853 -46.96 31.74 2.13
C ALA A 853 -48.08 32.67 2.63
N GLU A 854 -49.25 32.58 2.01
CA GLU A 854 -50.40 33.42 2.37
C GLU A 854 -50.83 33.21 3.84
N VAL A 855 -51.13 34.30 4.54
CA VAL A 855 -51.55 34.25 5.95
C VAL A 855 -53.04 34.56 6.07
N VAL A 856 -53.79 33.65 6.69
CA VAL A 856 -55.21 33.85 6.97
C VAL A 856 -55.38 34.50 8.34
N VAL A 857 -55.87 35.74 8.36
CA VAL A 857 -56.12 36.52 9.58
C VAL A 857 -57.61 36.47 9.90
N LYS A 858 -57.95 35.91 11.06
CA LYS A 858 -59.34 35.81 11.52
C LYS A 858 -59.81 37.16 12.07
N THR A 859 -60.83 37.75 11.46
CA THR A 859 -61.45 39.00 11.93
C THR A 859 -62.90 38.77 12.34
N ARG A 860 -63.49 39.71 13.09
CA ARG A 860 -64.93 39.67 13.42
C ARG A 860 -65.84 39.70 12.18
N LYS A 861 -65.33 40.13 11.03
CA LYS A 861 -66.07 40.22 9.75
C LYS A 861 -65.81 39.03 8.82
N GLY A 862 -65.03 38.04 9.25
CA GLY A 862 -64.59 36.90 8.44
C GLY A 862 -63.07 36.83 8.26
N ASP A 863 -62.62 35.83 7.53
CA ASP A 863 -61.20 35.56 7.26
C ASP A 863 -60.67 36.50 6.18
N VAL A 864 -59.52 37.12 6.43
CA VAL A 864 -58.80 37.99 5.49
C VAL A 864 -57.51 37.30 5.08
N ILE A 865 -57.28 37.13 3.77
CA ILE A 865 -56.06 36.55 3.24
C ILE A 865 -55.05 37.66 2.96
N VAL A 866 -53.94 37.65 3.70
CA VAL A 866 -52.80 38.54 3.47
C VAL A 866 -51.79 37.79 2.59
N LYS A 867 -51.55 38.30 1.39
CA LYS A 867 -50.71 37.66 0.36
C LYS A 867 -49.69 38.59 -0.31
N GLU A 868 -49.60 39.83 0.15
CA GLU A 868 -48.72 40.86 -0.41
C GLU A 868 -48.08 41.67 0.72
N ASP A 869 -46.79 42.02 0.57
CA ASP A 869 -46.11 42.88 1.53
C ASP A 869 -46.83 44.23 1.66
N GLU A 870 -46.89 44.79 2.87
CA GLU A 870 -47.69 45.98 3.15
C GLU A 870 -46.88 47.28 2.98
N GLU A 871 -45.60 47.25 3.37
CA GLU A 871 -44.80 48.45 3.65
C GLU A 871 -44.44 49.26 2.40
N TYR A 872 -44.14 48.61 1.27
CA TYR A 872 -43.64 49.29 0.08
C TYR A 872 -44.68 50.24 -0.55
N LYS A 873 -45.96 50.09 -0.18
CA LYS A 873 -47.08 50.96 -0.58
C LYS A 873 -47.20 52.22 0.28
N LYS A 874 -46.52 52.28 1.43
CA LYS A 874 -46.65 53.35 2.45
C LYS A 874 -45.58 54.42 2.33
N ILE A 875 -45.30 54.86 1.11
CA ILE A 875 -44.31 55.92 0.85
C ILE A 875 -44.90 57.04 0.00
N LEU A 876 -44.50 58.27 0.32
CA LEU A 876 -44.74 59.45 -0.50
C LEU A 876 -43.39 59.93 -1.05
N LEU A 877 -43.05 59.50 -2.27
CA LEU A 877 -41.72 59.71 -2.85
C LEU A 877 -41.29 61.18 -2.84
N ASP A 878 -42.18 62.10 -3.19
CA ASP A 878 -41.90 63.55 -3.23
C ASP A 878 -41.58 64.14 -1.84
N LYS A 879 -41.99 63.46 -0.76
CA LYS A 879 -41.72 63.92 0.61
C LYS A 879 -40.40 63.41 1.17
N VAL A 880 -39.77 62.41 0.57
CA VAL A 880 -38.54 61.78 1.11
C VAL A 880 -37.44 62.82 1.40
N PRO A 881 -37.10 63.76 0.48
CA PRO A 881 -36.06 64.76 0.75
C PRO A 881 -36.43 65.77 1.84
N THR A 882 -37.73 65.96 2.09
CA THR A 882 -38.24 66.96 3.06
C THR A 882 -38.26 66.47 4.50
N LEU A 883 -38.05 65.16 4.72
CA LEU A 883 -38.10 64.59 6.07
C LEU A 883 -36.92 65.05 6.92
N ARG A 884 -37.22 65.33 8.20
CA ARG A 884 -36.20 65.64 9.21
C ARG A 884 -35.50 64.37 9.66
N PRO A 885 -34.19 64.41 9.97
CA PRO A 885 -33.49 63.28 10.57
C PRO A 885 -34.16 62.83 11.88
N ALA A 886 -34.28 61.51 12.06
CA ALA A 886 -35.03 60.93 13.18
C ALA A 886 -34.19 60.73 14.44
N PHE A 887 -32.88 60.51 14.29
CA PHE A 887 -32.01 60.05 15.38
C PHE A 887 -30.98 61.09 15.84
N GLN A 888 -30.57 62.01 14.95
CA GLN A 888 -29.61 63.06 15.25
C GLN A 888 -30.10 64.41 14.71
N LYS A 889 -30.26 65.41 15.60
CA LYS A 889 -30.85 66.71 15.25
C LYS A 889 -29.96 67.57 14.34
N GLU A 890 -28.67 67.68 14.65
CA GLU A 890 -27.72 68.49 13.87
C GLU A 890 -26.82 67.59 13.01
N GLY A 891 -26.79 67.85 11.70
CA GLY A 891 -25.97 67.09 10.75
C GLY A 891 -26.39 65.63 10.55
N GLY A 892 -27.60 65.26 10.98
CA GLY A 892 -28.15 63.92 10.77
C GLY A 892 -28.56 63.68 9.32
N THR A 893 -28.47 62.43 8.89
CA THR A 893 -28.73 61.95 7.53
C THR A 893 -29.80 60.85 7.48
N VAL A 894 -30.05 60.17 8.60
CA VAL A 894 -31.00 59.06 8.68
C VAL A 894 -32.40 59.57 9.00
N THR A 895 -33.37 59.22 8.15
CA THR A 895 -34.79 59.61 8.25
C THR A 895 -35.69 58.39 8.32
N PRO A 896 -36.99 58.55 8.66
CA PRO A 896 -37.93 57.44 8.64
C PRO A 896 -38.11 56.79 7.25
N ALA A 897 -37.81 57.50 6.15
CA ALA A 897 -37.95 56.94 4.80
C ALA A 897 -36.72 56.15 4.34
N ASN A 898 -35.53 56.45 4.87
CA ASN A 898 -34.27 55.79 4.50
C ASN A 898 -33.74 54.84 5.60
N ALA A 899 -34.57 54.60 6.62
CA ALA A 899 -34.40 53.59 7.65
C ALA A 899 -35.42 52.47 7.45
N SER A 900 -35.10 51.25 7.89
CA SER A 900 -36.09 50.19 7.91
C SER A 900 -37.21 50.46 8.93
N THR A 901 -38.41 50.00 8.63
CA THR A 901 -39.58 50.10 9.52
C THR A 901 -39.67 48.95 10.52
N LEU A 902 -40.63 49.04 11.45
CA LEU A 902 -40.97 47.97 12.39
C LEU A 902 -42.06 47.10 11.79
N ASN A 903 -41.90 45.78 11.79
CA ASN A 903 -42.74 44.89 10.98
C ASN A 903 -42.96 43.51 11.61
N ASP A 904 -43.96 42.79 11.09
CA ASP A 904 -44.27 41.41 11.42
C ASP A 904 -44.01 40.50 10.21
N GLY A 905 -43.43 39.32 10.43
CA GLY A 905 -43.24 38.32 9.38
C GLY A 905 -42.38 37.13 9.78
N ALA A 906 -42.41 36.06 8.98
CA ALA A 906 -41.60 34.86 9.18
C ALA A 906 -41.13 34.22 7.86
N SER A 907 -40.09 33.40 7.92
CA SER A 907 -39.55 32.61 6.80
C SER A 907 -38.95 31.30 7.27
N ALA A 908 -38.97 30.30 6.39
CA ALA A 908 -38.51 28.94 6.65
C ALA A 908 -37.80 28.36 5.41
N LEU A 909 -36.73 27.62 5.67
CA LEU A 909 -35.98 26.85 4.69
C LEU A 909 -35.89 25.40 5.17
N VAL A 910 -36.05 24.45 4.25
CA VAL A 910 -35.84 23.02 4.51
C VAL A 910 -34.44 22.67 4.04
N LEU A 911 -33.52 22.41 4.98
CA LEU A 911 -32.15 22.00 4.73
C LEU A 911 -32.07 20.46 4.73
N ILE A 912 -31.30 19.90 3.80
CA ILE A 912 -31.17 18.46 3.63
C ILE A 912 -29.73 18.08 3.25
N SER A 913 -29.23 16.96 3.75
CA SER A 913 -27.96 16.38 3.28
C SER A 913 -28.09 15.88 1.84
N LYS A 914 -26.99 15.85 1.09
CA LYS A 914 -26.99 15.32 -0.28
C LYS A 914 -27.53 13.89 -0.33
N GLU A 915 -27.02 13.07 0.59
CA GLU A 915 -27.32 11.66 0.69
C GLU A 915 -28.82 11.44 0.98
N LYS A 916 -29.38 12.24 1.89
CA LYS A 916 -30.82 12.14 2.22
C LYS A 916 -31.73 12.66 1.12
N ALA A 917 -31.29 13.69 0.38
CA ALA A 917 -32.05 14.18 -0.77
C ALA A 917 -32.12 13.12 -1.88
N GLU A 918 -31.01 12.42 -2.15
CA GLU A 918 -30.95 11.30 -3.09
C GLU A 918 -31.81 10.11 -2.62
N GLU A 919 -31.74 9.77 -1.32
CA GLU A 919 -32.54 8.70 -0.71
C GLU A 919 -34.05 8.96 -0.84
N LEU A 920 -34.50 10.19 -0.56
CA LEU A 920 -35.90 10.58 -0.58
C LEU A 920 -36.41 10.99 -1.97
N GLY A 921 -35.55 11.03 -3.00
CA GLY A 921 -35.90 11.49 -4.34
C GLY A 921 -36.28 12.98 -4.41
N ILE A 922 -35.79 13.79 -3.47
CA ILE A 922 -36.06 15.23 -3.39
C ILE A 922 -35.12 15.97 -4.34
N LYS A 923 -35.66 16.91 -5.11
CA LYS A 923 -34.89 17.78 -5.99
C LYS A 923 -34.55 19.09 -5.27
N PRO A 924 -33.31 19.30 -4.82
CA PRO A 924 -32.98 20.53 -4.11
C PRO A 924 -32.94 21.73 -5.07
N ILE A 925 -33.26 22.92 -4.55
CA ILE A 925 -33.31 24.17 -5.31
C ILE A 925 -32.04 25.01 -5.20
N ALA A 926 -31.21 24.74 -4.18
CA ALA A 926 -29.94 25.44 -3.98
C ALA A 926 -28.97 24.60 -3.14
N LYS A 927 -27.67 24.91 -3.23
CA LYS A 927 -26.59 24.38 -2.41
C LYS A 927 -26.00 25.48 -1.52
N LEU A 928 -25.86 25.22 -0.23
CA LEU A 928 -25.21 26.15 0.70
C LEU A 928 -23.69 25.90 0.71
N ILE A 929 -22.94 26.79 0.05
CA ILE A 929 -21.48 26.65 -0.14
C ILE A 929 -20.75 27.03 1.15
N SER A 930 -20.95 28.25 1.65
CA SER A 930 -20.20 28.75 2.80
C SER A 930 -21.02 29.67 3.70
N GLN A 931 -20.49 29.91 4.90
CA GLN A 931 -21.08 30.78 5.91
C GLN A 931 -19.97 31.41 6.76
N ALA A 932 -20.21 32.60 7.28
CA ALA A 932 -19.30 33.32 8.16
C ALA A 932 -20.04 34.25 9.13
N ASP A 933 -19.43 34.47 10.28
CA ASP A 933 -19.78 35.52 11.22
C ASP A 933 -18.55 36.42 11.40
N ALA A 934 -18.77 37.72 11.58
CA ALA A 934 -17.72 38.67 11.94
C ALA A 934 -18.25 39.71 12.92
N ALA A 935 -17.36 40.29 13.71
CA ALA A 935 -17.70 41.33 14.67
C ALA A 935 -16.73 42.51 14.60
N MET A 936 -17.23 43.68 14.96
CA MET A 936 -16.56 44.98 15.06
C MET A 936 -17.03 45.67 16.35
N ALA A 937 -16.62 46.92 16.57
CA ALA A 937 -17.15 47.71 17.67
C ALA A 937 -18.69 47.83 17.57
N PRO A 938 -19.44 47.84 18.69
CA PRO A 938 -20.91 47.87 18.65
C PRO A 938 -21.51 48.99 17.80
N ILE A 939 -20.94 50.20 17.88
CA ILE A 939 -21.35 51.37 17.07
C ILE A 939 -21.11 51.19 15.56
N ASP A 940 -20.23 50.26 15.18
CA ASP A 940 -19.83 50.00 13.80
C ASP A 940 -20.55 48.79 13.18
N PHE A 941 -21.65 48.33 13.78
CA PHE A 941 -22.48 47.28 13.18
C PHE A 941 -22.87 47.55 11.71
N PRO A 942 -23.13 48.79 11.25
CA PRO A 942 -23.46 49.05 9.84
C PRO A 942 -22.34 48.66 8.87
N ILE A 943 -21.09 48.62 9.37
CA ILE A 943 -19.89 48.30 8.59
C ILE A 943 -19.58 46.79 8.67
N ALA A 944 -20.06 46.09 9.71
CA ALA A 944 -19.75 44.68 9.95
C ALA A 944 -19.99 43.72 8.77
N PRO A 945 -21.00 43.90 7.88
CA PRO A 945 -21.15 43.06 6.68
C PRO A 945 -19.91 43.06 5.78
N THR A 946 -19.15 44.15 5.75
CA THR A 946 -17.88 44.29 4.99
C THR A 946 -16.76 43.40 5.53
N LYS A 947 -16.94 42.80 6.71
CA LYS A 947 -16.02 41.80 7.29
C LYS A 947 -16.54 40.38 7.11
N ALA A 948 -17.84 40.15 7.35
CA ALA A 948 -18.42 38.81 7.26
C ALA A 948 -18.46 38.30 5.81
N LEU A 949 -18.85 39.14 4.85
CA LEU A 949 -19.02 38.74 3.45
C LEU A 949 -17.71 38.27 2.80
N PRO A 950 -16.58 39.00 2.90
CA PRO A 950 -15.30 38.49 2.38
C PRO A 950 -14.87 37.14 2.96
N ILE A 951 -15.11 36.89 4.26
CA ILE A 951 -14.78 35.60 4.88
C ILE A 951 -15.65 34.48 4.28
N ALA A 952 -16.94 34.74 4.04
CA ALA A 952 -17.83 33.77 3.41
C ALA A 952 -17.37 33.48 1.96
N LEU A 953 -17.05 34.51 1.17
CA LEU A 953 -16.54 34.36 -0.20
C LEU A 953 -15.23 33.56 -0.24
N GLN A 954 -14.28 33.88 0.66
CA GLN A 954 -13.03 33.16 0.79
C GLN A 954 -13.25 31.67 1.14
N ARG A 955 -14.16 31.36 2.07
CA ARG A 955 -14.53 29.98 2.42
C ARG A 955 -15.22 29.22 1.29
N ALA A 956 -15.94 29.94 0.42
CA ALA A 956 -16.55 29.39 -0.79
C ALA A 956 -15.56 29.28 -1.95
N ASN A 957 -14.34 29.81 -1.82
CA ASN A 957 -13.35 29.90 -2.88
C ASN A 957 -13.89 30.59 -4.15
N VAL A 958 -14.57 31.73 -3.95
CA VAL A 958 -15.12 32.56 -5.05
C VAL A 958 -14.77 34.03 -4.83
N GLU A 959 -14.71 34.79 -5.91
CA GLU A 959 -14.48 36.23 -5.88
C GLU A 959 -15.80 37.02 -6.00
N VAL A 960 -15.76 38.31 -5.65
CA VAL A 960 -16.92 39.23 -5.76
C VAL A 960 -17.51 39.24 -7.17
N LYS A 961 -16.66 39.12 -8.21
CA LYS A 961 -17.08 39.11 -9.62
C LYS A 961 -17.91 37.88 -10.02
N ASP A 962 -17.74 36.78 -9.29
CA ASP A 962 -18.41 35.50 -9.55
C ASP A 962 -19.82 35.46 -8.95
N ILE A 963 -20.19 36.47 -8.15
CA ILE A 963 -21.51 36.60 -7.56
C ILE A 963 -22.45 37.32 -8.52
N ALA A 964 -23.56 36.67 -8.84
CA ALA A 964 -24.60 37.22 -9.70
C ALA A 964 -25.43 38.27 -8.96
N LYS A 965 -25.82 37.98 -7.72
CA LYS A 965 -26.70 38.83 -6.90
C LYS A 965 -26.26 38.87 -5.44
N PHE A 966 -26.40 40.04 -4.84
CA PHE A 966 -26.13 40.30 -3.43
C PHE A 966 -27.41 40.71 -2.71
N GLU A 967 -27.68 40.10 -1.58
CA GLU A 967 -28.69 40.56 -0.63
C GLU A 967 -27.99 41.09 0.63
N ILE A 968 -27.84 42.42 0.71
CA ILE A 968 -27.28 43.10 1.88
C ILE A 968 -28.44 43.73 2.65
N ASN A 969 -28.75 43.20 3.83
CA ASN A 969 -29.96 43.63 4.55
C ASN A 969 -29.96 45.15 4.80
N GLU A 970 -31.03 45.80 4.35
CA GLU A 970 -31.21 47.25 4.41
C GLU A 970 -31.74 47.69 5.78
N ALA A 971 -31.00 47.46 6.87
CA ALA A 971 -31.41 48.00 8.18
C ALA A 971 -31.51 49.54 8.13
N PHE A 972 -30.60 50.16 7.36
CA PHE A 972 -30.68 51.56 6.93
C PHE A 972 -30.09 51.63 5.52
N SER A 973 -30.51 52.59 4.70
CA SER A 973 -29.88 52.84 3.38
C SER A 973 -28.36 53.02 3.50
N ALA A 974 -27.89 53.61 4.61
CA ALA A 974 -26.47 53.73 4.91
C ALA A 974 -25.71 52.39 4.92
N VAL A 975 -26.31 51.30 5.43
CA VAL A 975 -25.66 49.98 5.51
C VAL A 975 -25.33 49.45 4.12
N ALA A 976 -26.30 49.49 3.21
CA ALA A 976 -26.11 49.02 1.84
C ALA A 976 -25.12 49.89 1.08
N LYS A 977 -25.22 51.22 1.18
CA LYS A 977 -24.26 52.16 0.55
C LYS A 977 -22.84 51.99 1.08
N VAL A 978 -22.67 51.74 2.38
CA VAL A 978 -21.36 51.43 2.98
C VAL A 978 -20.82 50.12 2.40
N ALA A 979 -21.62 49.08 2.28
CA ALA A 979 -21.19 47.80 1.71
C ALA A 979 -20.79 47.93 0.22
N GLU A 980 -21.59 48.66 -0.58
CA GLU A 980 -21.28 48.96 -1.98
C GLU A 980 -19.92 49.66 -2.12
N LYS A 981 -19.68 50.73 -1.35
CA LYS A 981 -18.42 51.48 -1.38
C LYS A 981 -17.24 50.64 -0.87
N ALA A 982 -17.38 49.98 0.27
CA ALA A 982 -16.27 49.30 0.95
C ALA A 982 -15.81 48.03 0.22
N LEU A 983 -16.73 47.32 -0.43
CA LEU A 983 -16.44 46.07 -1.15
C LEU A 983 -16.44 46.23 -2.67
N ASN A 984 -16.63 47.46 -3.16
CA ASN A 984 -16.74 47.78 -4.58
C ASN A 984 -17.78 46.91 -5.31
N LEU A 985 -18.97 46.80 -4.72
CA LEU A 985 -20.08 46.02 -5.29
C LEU A 985 -20.77 46.81 -6.39
N ASP A 986 -21.21 46.11 -7.43
CA ASP A 986 -22.05 46.68 -8.48
C ASP A 986 -23.48 46.94 -7.94
N PRO A 987 -23.95 48.19 -7.86
CA PRO A 987 -25.28 48.53 -7.34
C PRO A 987 -26.45 47.92 -8.15
N SER A 988 -26.20 47.49 -9.39
CA SER A 988 -27.20 46.78 -10.20
C SER A 988 -27.41 45.33 -9.78
N LYS A 989 -26.51 44.78 -8.94
CA LYS A 989 -26.55 43.41 -8.41
C LYS A 989 -26.96 43.33 -6.94
N VAL A 990 -27.00 44.46 -6.23
CA VAL A 990 -27.32 44.53 -4.79
C VAL A 990 -28.81 44.84 -4.62
N ASN A 991 -29.54 43.99 -3.88
CA ASN A 991 -30.96 44.18 -3.51
C ASN A 991 -31.85 44.54 -4.70
N VAL A 992 -31.81 43.72 -5.75
CA VAL A 992 -32.44 44.05 -7.05
C VAL A 992 -33.97 44.05 -7.03
N ASN A 993 -34.58 43.41 -6.03
CA ASN A 993 -36.02 43.41 -5.79
C ASN A 993 -36.42 44.30 -4.57
N GLY A 994 -35.52 45.19 -4.16
CA GLY A 994 -35.63 45.99 -2.94
C GLY A 994 -35.35 45.19 -1.68
N GLY A 995 -35.50 45.81 -0.52
CA GLY A 995 -35.09 45.21 0.74
C GLY A 995 -35.81 45.78 1.95
N ALA A 996 -35.17 45.71 3.12
CA ALA A 996 -35.82 46.00 4.39
C ALA A 996 -36.20 47.49 4.60
N VAL A 997 -35.65 48.43 3.82
CA VAL A 997 -36.10 49.83 3.83
C VAL A 997 -37.52 49.95 3.27
N SER A 998 -37.85 49.21 2.21
CA SER A 998 -39.14 49.29 1.52
C SER A 998 -40.11 48.16 1.88
N LEU A 999 -39.61 46.94 2.10
CA LEU A 999 -40.42 45.76 2.44
C LEU A 999 -40.65 45.63 3.96
N GLY A 1000 -39.79 46.24 4.77
CA GLY A 1000 -39.83 46.19 6.22
C GLY A 1000 -38.86 45.21 6.88
N HIS A 1001 -38.65 45.36 8.19
CA HIS A 1001 -37.63 44.64 8.97
C HIS A 1001 -38.17 43.95 10.23
N PRO A 1002 -38.85 42.78 10.11
CA PRO A 1002 -39.10 41.93 11.25
C PRO A 1002 -37.76 41.31 11.69
N ILE A 1003 -37.16 41.85 12.75
CA ILE A 1003 -35.72 41.69 13.03
C ILE A 1003 -35.25 40.24 13.17
N GLY A 1004 -36.03 39.35 13.79
CA GLY A 1004 -35.71 37.91 13.87
C GLY A 1004 -35.81 37.15 12.55
N ASN A 1005 -36.56 37.67 11.57
CA ASN A 1005 -36.87 37.03 10.28
C ASN A 1005 -35.96 37.49 9.13
N SER A 1006 -35.56 38.77 9.10
CA SER A 1006 -34.97 39.34 7.88
C SER A 1006 -33.71 38.62 7.40
N GLY A 1007 -32.92 38.04 8.31
CA GLY A 1007 -31.74 37.25 7.96
C GLY A 1007 -32.06 35.99 7.15
N SER A 1008 -33.17 35.30 7.41
CA SER A 1008 -33.61 34.16 6.60
C SER A 1008 -34.42 34.63 5.38
N ARG A 1009 -35.20 35.71 5.48
CA ARG A 1009 -35.91 36.32 4.33
C ARG A 1009 -34.98 36.65 3.18
N ILE A 1010 -33.85 37.31 3.43
CA ILE A 1010 -32.91 37.66 2.35
C ILE A 1010 -32.34 36.43 1.66
N VAL A 1011 -32.21 35.30 2.37
CA VAL A 1011 -31.75 34.04 1.79
C VAL A 1011 -32.85 33.42 0.92
N VAL A 1012 -34.11 33.45 1.38
CA VAL A 1012 -35.27 33.04 0.58
C VAL A 1012 -35.31 33.83 -0.73
N SER A 1013 -35.31 35.17 -0.64
CA SER A 1013 -35.37 36.03 -1.82
C SER A 1013 -34.16 35.87 -2.74
N LEU A 1014 -32.96 35.68 -2.20
CA LEU A 1014 -31.78 35.40 -3.01
C LEU A 1014 -31.93 34.10 -3.83
N ILE A 1015 -32.42 33.02 -3.21
CA ILE A 1015 -32.62 31.73 -3.89
C ILE A 1015 -33.62 31.83 -5.03
N HIS A 1016 -34.70 32.60 -4.87
CA HIS A 1016 -35.72 32.76 -5.91
C HIS A 1016 -35.32 33.75 -7.00
N GLN A 1017 -34.36 34.64 -6.71
CA GLN A 1017 -33.83 35.57 -7.69
C GLN A 1017 -32.80 34.95 -8.64
N LEU A 1018 -32.00 33.98 -8.18
CA LEU A 1018 -30.91 33.41 -8.96
C LEU A 1018 -31.41 32.48 -10.06
N ALA A 1019 -30.76 32.52 -11.23
CA ALA A 1019 -30.90 31.49 -12.25
C ALA A 1019 -30.05 30.25 -11.91
N ALA A 1020 -30.43 29.09 -12.44
CA ALA A 1020 -29.68 27.84 -12.22
C ALA A 1020 -28.19 28.00 -12.56
N GLY A 1021 -27.31 27.54 -11.66
CA GLY A 1021 -25.85 27.68 -11.75
C GLY A 1021 -25.29 29.03 -11.28
N GLU A 1022 -26.13 30.03 -10.99
CA GLU A 1022 -25.65 31.30 -10.44
C GLU A 1022 -25.35 31.20 -8.95
N LYS A 1023 -24.32 31.94 -8.52
CA LYS A 1023 -23.96 32.09 -7.12
C LYS A 1023 -24.48 33.41 -6.57
N GLY A 1024 -25.04 33.36 -5.37
CA GLY A 1024 -25.50 34.52 -4.62
C GLY A 1024 -24.82 34.63 -3.28
N ALA A 1025 -24.72 35.85 -2.78
CA ALA A 1025 -24.23 36.09 -1.42
C ALA A 1025 -25.20 36.97 -0.63
N ALA A 1026 -25.46 36.58 0.62
CA ALA A 1026 -26.30 37.35 1.54
C ALA A 1026 -25.49 37.77 2.76
N ALA A 1027 -25.71 38.99 3.25
CA ALA A 1027 -25.08 39.49 4.47
C ALA A 1027 -26.04 40.38 5.28
N ILE A 1028 -26.02 40.21 6.59
CA ILE A 1028 -26.88 40.96 7.52
C ILE A 1028 -26.08 41.40 8.73
N CYS A 1029 -26.16 42.70 9.05
CA CYS A 1029 -25.61 43.25 10.28
C CYS A 1029 -26.55 42.96 11.47
N ASN A 1030 -26.05 43.04 12.69
CA ASN A 1030 -26.84 42.89 13.90
C ASN A 1030 -26.35 43.83 15.02
N GLY A 1031 -27.28 44.30 15.86
CA GLY A 1031 -26.98 45.09 17.06
C GLY A 1031 -25.92 44.40 17.93
N GLY A 1032 -25.06 45.20 18.56
CA GLY A 1032 -23.86 44.71 19.25
C GLY A 1032 -22.59 44.63 18.37
N GLY A 1033 -22.65 45.06 17.10
CA GLY A 1033 -21.45 45.27 16.28
C GLY A 1033 -21.07 44.14 15.35
N ALA A 1034 -21.96 43.18 15.07
CA ALA A 1034 -21.61 41.98 14.31
C ALA A 1034 -22.41 41.83 13.02
N ALA A 1035 -22.01 40.86 12.19
CA ALA A 1035 -22.72 40.47 10.99
C ALA A 1035 -22.61 38.97 10.76
N THR A 1036 -23.55 38.44 9.98
CA THR A 1036 -23.56 37.07 9.46
C THR A 1036 -23.67 37.14 7.94
N ALA A 1037 -22.94 36.27 7.24
CA ALA A 1037 -22.98 36.17 5.79
C ALA A 1037 -22.97 34.71 5.33
N LEU A 1038 -23.52 34.45 4.15
CA LEU A 1038 -23.46 33.15 3.48
C LEU A 1038 -23.35 33.27 1.97
N VAL A 1039 -22.88 32.20 1.34
CA VAL A 1039 -22.79 32.04 -0.11
C VAL A 1039 -23.52 30.76 -0.50
N LEU A 1040 -24.37 30.85 -1.52
CA LEU A 1040 -25.13 29.72 -2.06
C LEU A 1040 -25.07 29.71 -3.58
N GLU A 1041 -25.39 28.55 -4.15
CA GLU A 1041 -25.49 28.31 -5.58
C GLU A 1041 -26.89 27.77 -5.89
N LYS A 1042 -27.54 28.34 -6.91
CA LYS A 1042 -28.82 27.85 -7.40
C LYS A 1042 -28.60 26.58 -8.23
N LEU A 1043 -29.48 25.59 -8.07
CA LEU A 1043 -29.41 24.31 -8.79
C LEU A 1043 -30.36 24.26 -9.98
#